data_AF-A0A8H7DR71-F1
#
_entry.id   AF-A0A8H7DR71-F1
#
_cell.length_a   1.000
_cell.length_b   1.000
_cell.length_c   1.000
_cell.angle_alpha   90.00
_cell.angle_beta   90.00
_cell.angle_gamma   90.00
#
_symmetry.space_group_name_H-M   'P 1'
#
loop_
_entity.id
_entity.type
_entity.pdbx_description
1 polymer ?
#
loop_
_entity_poly.entity_id
_entity_poly.type
_entity_poly.pdbx_seq_one_letter_code
_entity_poly.pdbx_strand_id
1 'polypeptide(L)'
;MSLTAEEVKKKPDLLSRNRSKPLANFGYLDGTMGAILFEGKAFITTPNADNIFEPVLGLTTIVQLRQDGRFGAEDPFLLPQQYISEHPHLACIRRPPTQREDTQDVMFIDPVYQYHFRASHQSRIGQMDHHLVSRIREPAVLLVKRYYAFIESRPDLAQNRRFHGHATQLKIWIGRLESTKASWPDILFSFTQAQRHFLELEAYLEYMQVRKPLMDSPEYGGILRPAANFVGAVTNKVVVVEELAKAGVPVWLIRPIREFNADTRIDTVINPTPAEAMNIELRPWRGHKTIVWNTDAADPQRHNNLMLFGREFLAYTDFGRTSSLRDTIERPPPIPSFSQDYSAGPSRAPKPPQDDKQDSEPKRRLIINPADTLHFRPNRHRFMPIMMAAWQHGLSTVVVKQKYVSPEYIEGRNGFIFPPPTAIVPLNSEDNLRPRQLKILHTFINHLDVLLLRMSPRLSPTPLSRIKWDFLLGPETSQTSEPAQKKIKLDKHAIRRQNMQDLLAKWTEELDEDHKDRHEDLNWHSEALPSDKWPHDRVTERIMYEIIEINFRWELRMLDSQMLAPDVDPIAHDDLVNQCFPSTSFAGEGGGDHMNVTYLTAWSGLSNPDVVERRKYILAISRVMAHWKDCPPRIINDLQKAESDVNFETLECACASFYCKRFFFHFARGPTVPHRTKIDPSVYIMP
;
A
#
# COMPACT_ATOMS: atom_id res chain seq x y z
N MET A 1 -5.16 -56.74 3.70
CA MET A 1 -4.39 -56.12 4.79
C MET A 1 -4.24 -54.64 4.48
N SER A 2 -4.57 -53.76 5.44
CA SER A 2 -4.17 -52.35 5.39
C SER A 2 -2.65 -52.25 5.55
N LEU A 3 -2.01 -51.28 4.89
CA LEU A 3 -0.59 -51.00 5.13
C LEU A 3 -0.40 -50.25 6.45
N THR A 4 0.63 -50.60 7.20
CA THR A 4 1.07 -49.85 8.39
C THR A 4 2.09 -48.76 8.03
N ALA A 5 2.20 -47.74 8.88
CA ALA A 5 3.17 -46.67 8.68
C ALA A 5 4.62 -47.17 8.66
N GLU A 6 4.97 -48.16 9.49
CA GLU A 6 6.32 -48.73 9.51
C GLU A 6 6.67 -49.50 8.24
N GLU A 7 5.76 -50.31 7.70
CA GLU A 7 5.99 -51.04 6.45
C GLU A 7 6.24 -50.07 5.29
N VAL A 8 5.43 -49.03 5.20
CA VAL A 8 5.46 -48.03 4.13
C VAL A 8 6.69 -47.12 4.25
N LYS A 9 7.06 -46.69 5.46
CA LYS A 9 8.33 -45.99 5.72
C LYS A 9 9.55 -46.84 5.35
N LYS A 10 9.50 -48.16 5.58
CA LYS A 10 10.61 -49.09 5.26
C LYS A 10 10.65 -49.51 3.78
N LYS A 11 9.52 -49.48 3.07
CA LYS A 11 9.39 -49.90 1.65
C LYS A 11 8.36 -49.02 0.91
N PRO A 12 8.77 -47.87 0.35
CA PRO A 12 7.86 -46.95 -0.33
C PRO A 12 7.06 -47.55 -1.49
N ASP A 13 7.65 -48.49 -2.25
CA ASP A 13 7.04 -49.16 -3.41
C ASP A 13 5.77 -49.96 -3.07
N LEU A 14 5.47 -50.19 -1.79
CA LEU A 14 4.19 -50.79 -1.38
C LEU A 14 2.97 -49.95 -1.82
N LEU A 15 3.15 -48.65 -2.07
CA LEU A 15 2.13 -47.79 -2.65
C LEU A 15 1.86 -48.08 -4.15
N SER A 16 2.85 -48.48 -4.94
CA SER A 16 2.66 -48.80 -6.37
C SER A 16 2.30 -50.26 -6.64
N ARG A 17 2.07 -51.08 -5.59
CA ARG A 17 1.68 -52.50 -5.71
C ARG A 17 0.44 -52.74 -6.59
N ASN A 18 -0.44 -51.74 -6.71
CA ASN A 18 -1.69 -51.79 -7.47
C ASN A 18 -1.55 -51.29 -8.94
N ARG A 19 -0.35 -50.88 -9.38
CA ARG A 19 -0.11 -50.26 -10.72
C ARG A 19 -0.53 -51.10 -11.93
N SER A 20 -0.69 -52.41 -11.76
CA SER A 20 -1.12 -53.35 -12.80
C SER A 20 -2.63 -53.36 -13.06
N LYS A 21 -3.43 -52.58 -12.31
CA LYS A 21 -4.87 -52.42 -12.59
C LYS A 21 -5.12 -51.75 -13.96
N PRO A 22 -6.22 -52.05 -14.67
CA PRO A 22 -6.52 -51.45 -15.97
C PRO A 22 -6.60 -49.92 -15.93
N LEU A 23 -6.14 -49.24 -16.99
CA LEU A 23 -6.27 -47.78 -17.14
C LEU A 23 -7.73 -47.31 -17.27
N ALA A 24 -8.62 -48.17 -17.78
CA ALA A 24 -10.05 -47.88 -17.90
C ALA A 24 -10.76 -47.64 -16.56
N ASN A 25 -10.13 -48.01 -15.43
CA ASN A 25 -10.66 -47.83 -14.08
C ASN A 25 -9.97 -46.67 -13.33
N PHE A 26 -9.10 -45.89 -13.98
CA PHE A 26 -8.36 -44.81 -13.30
C PHE A 26 -9.32 -43.67 -12.92
N GLY A 27 -9.52 -43.45 -11.63
CA GLY A 27 -10.41 -42.42 -11.08
C GLY A 27 -9.68 -41.33 -10.28
N TYR A 28 -10.45 -40.38 -9.72
CA TYR A 28 -9.93 -39.26 -8.93
C TYR A 28 -9.23 -39.67 -7.62
N LEU A 29 -9.40 -40.93 -7.20
CA LEU A 29 -8.74 -41.52 -6.03
C LEU A 29 -7.38 -42.18 -6.37
N ASP A 30 -6.97 -42.20 -7.64
CA ASP A 30 -5.74 -42.82 -8.11
C ASP A 30 -4.64 -41.79 -8.39
N GLY A 31 -3.39 -42.26 -8.54
CA GLY A 31 -2.22 -41.43 -8.78
C GLY A 31 -1.41 -41.83 -10.03
N THR A 32 -1.07 -40.86 -10.88
CA THR A 32 0.10 -41.00 -11.78
C THR A 32 1.37 -41.09 -10.94
N MET A 33 1.41 -40.26 -9.90
CA MET A 33 2.44 -40.24 -8.88
C MET A 33 1.82 -40.30 -7.50
N GLY A 34 2.53 -40.94 -6.57
CA GLY A 34 2.27 -40.89 -5.15
C GLY A 34 3.56 -40.71 -4.35
N ALA A 35 3.42 -40.18 -3.13
CA ALA A 35 4.53 -40.02 -2.20
C ALA A 35 4.06 -40.28 -0.76
N ILE A 36 5.02 -40.48 0.15
CA ILE A 36 4.76 -40.71 1.57
C ILE A 36 4.93 -39.42 2.35
N LEU A 37 4.04 -39.19 3.32
CA LEU A 37 4.10 -38.06 4.25
C LEU A 37 4.12 -38.54 5.70
N PHE A 38 4.60 -37.68 6.60
CA PHE A 38 4.52 -37.86 8.05
C PHE A 38 4.99 -39.23 8.55
N GLU A 39 6.18 -39.66 8.14
CA GLU A 39 6.81 -40.90 8.60
C GLU A 39 5.97 -42.17 8.33
N GLY A 40 5.27 -42.20 7.18
CA GLY A 40 4.42 -43.32 6.77
C GLY A 40 2.97 -43.22 7.24
N LYS A 41 2.61 -42.23 8.06
CA LYS A 41 1.23 -42.08 8.59
C LYS A 41 0.22 -41.67 7.53
N ALA A 42 0.66 -40.99 6.47
CA ALA A 42 -0.16 -40.57 5.35
C ALA A 42 0.57 -40.76 4.02
N PHE A 43 -0.20 -40.70 2.93
CA PHE A 43 0.31 -40.68 1.57
C PHE A 43 -0.41 -39.57 0.78
N ILE A 44 0.25 -39.07 -0.26
CA ILE A 44 -0.26 -38.04 -1.16
C ILE A 44 -0.24 -38.59 -2.59
N THR A 45 -1.27 -38.28 -3.38
CA THR A 45 -1.41 -38.75 -4.77
C THR A 45 -1.93 -37.65 -5.68
N THR A 46 -1.46 -37.57 -6.91
CA THR A 46 -2.04 -36.69 -7.94
C THR A 46 -2.62 -37.47 -9.12
N PRO A 47 -3.87 -37.21 -9.53
CA PRO A 47 -4.47 -37.87 -10.68
C PRO A 47 -4.06 -37.21 -12.02
N ASN A 48 -3.47 -36.01 -12.02
CA ASN A 48 -3.27 -35.21 -13.24
C ASN A 48 -1.96 -34.40 -13.33
N ALA A 49 -1.18 -34.25 -12.25
CA ALA A 49 0.11 -33.56 -12.30
C ALA A 49 1.29 -34.50 -12.60
N ASP A 50 2.43 -33.88 -12.90
CA ASP A 50 3.71 -34.49 -13.30
C ASP A 50 4.77 -34.46 -12.20
N ASN A 51 4.46 -33.86 -11.03
CA ASN A 51 5.35 -33.80 -9.88
C ASN A 51 4.59 -33.89 -8.54
N ILE A 52 5.34 -34.06 -7.44
CA ILE A 52 4.87 -33.88 -6.06
C ILE A 52 5.92 -33.06 -5.32
N PHE A 53 5.49 -31.96 -4.72
CA PHE A 53 6.28 -31.11 -3.82
C PHE A 53 5.96 -31.48 -2.36
N GLU A 54 6.81 -31.08 -1.42
CA GLU A 54 6.51 -31.20 0.00
C GLU A 54 5.42 -30.18 0.39
N PRO A 55 4.23 -30.64 0.84
CA PRO A 55 3.10 -29.74 1.07
C PRO A 55 3.25 -28.97 2.39
N VAL A 56 2.99 -27.66 2.35
CA VAL A 56 2.96 -26.80 3.54
C VAL A 56 1.75 -27.16 4.40
N LEU A 57 2.00 -27.85 5.52
CA LEU A 57 0.98 -28.41 6.40
C LEU A 57 1.36 -28.22 7.88
N GLY A 58 0.39 -27.86 8.72
CA GLY A 58 0.56 -27.79 10.16
C GLY A 58 -0.52 -26.96 10.85
N LEU A 59 -0.54 -27.03 12.19
CA LEU A 59 -1.37 -26.16 13.04
C LEU A 59 -0.72 -24.78 13.29
N THR A 60 0.53 -24.61 12.85
CA THR A 60 1.31 -23.37 12.95
C THR A 60 2.14 -23.22 11.67
N THR A 61 1.85 -22.21 10.86
CA THR A 61 2.56 -21.94 9.60
C THR A 61 3.20 -20.55 9.64
N ILE A 62 4.53 -20.51 9.74
CA ILE A 62 5.27 -19.27 10.01
C ILE A 62 5.54 -18.51 8.69
N VAL A 63 4.53 -17.81 8.19
CA VAL A 63 4.60 -16.92 7.02
C VAL A 63 5.57 -15.76 7.31
N GLN A 64 6.65 -15.62 6.53
CA GLN A 64 7.67 -14.57 6.73
C GLN A 64 8.05 -13.89 5.41
N LEU A 65 8.28 -12.57 5.42
CA LEU A 65 8.82 -11.87 4.27
C LEU A 65 10.29 -12.29 4.02
N ARG A 66 10.58 -12.73 2.80
CA ARG A 66 11.85 -13.26 2.32
C ARG A 66 12.59 -12.21 1.48
N GLN A 67 13.91 -12.35 1.29
CA GLN A 67 14.77 -11.35 0.64
C GLN A 67 14.43 -10.99 -0.82
N ASP A 68 13.62 -11.79 -1.51
CA ASP A 68 13.09 -11.52 -2.85
C ASP A 68 11.82 -10.64 -2.85
N GLY A 69 11.25 -10.34 -1.68
CA GLY A 69 9.99 -9.62 -1.53
C GLY A 69 8.74 -10.52 -1.52
N ARG A 70 8.90 -11.85 -1.38
CA ARG A 70 7.81 -12.83 -1.32
C ARG A 70 7.79 -13.55 0.04
N PHE A 71 6.88 -14.51 0.22
CA PHE A 71 6.70 -15.18 1.52
C PHE A 71 7.34 -16.57 1.65
N GLY A 72 7.98 -17.07 0.58
CA GLY A 72 8.65 -18.36 0.58
C GLY A 72 7.69 -19.51 0.25
N ALA A 73 7.83 -20.64 0.93
CA ALA A 73 6.96 -21.81 0.71
C ALA A 73 5.47 -21.51 0.97
N GLU A 74 5.22 -20.55 1.86
CA GLU A 74 3.88 -20.12 2.27
C GLU A 74 3.13 -19.27 1.22
N ASP A 75 3.79 -18.85 0.13
CA ASP A 75 3.24 -17.91 -0.86
C ASP A 75 2.53 -18.66 -2.02
N PRO A 76 1.22 -18.44 -2.27
CA PRO A 76 0.46 -19.19 -3.29
C PRO A 76 0.90 -18.95 -4.75
N PHE A 77 1.81 -17.99 -4.99
CA PHE A 77 2.40 -17.72 -6.32
C PHE A 77 3.69 -18.54 -6.56
N LEU A 78 4.19 -19.23 -5.52
CA LEU A 78 5.41 -20.03 -5.56
C LEU A 78 5.11 -21.53 -5.42
N LEU A 79 4.29 -21.92 -4.44
CA LEU A 79 3.92 -23.32 -4.18
C LEU A 79 2.40 -23.53 -4.07
N PRO A 80 1.89 -24.72 -4.46
CA PRO A 80 0.47 -25.02 -4.38
C PRO A 80 0.05 -25.21 -2.92
N GLN A 81 -0.92 -24.40 -2.48
CA GLN A 81 -1.35 -24.35 -1.09
C GLN A 81 -2.46 -25.37 -0.79
N GLN A 82 -2.76 -25.56 0.50
CA GLN A 82 -3.98 -26.25 0.91
C GLN A 82 -5.23 -25.52 0.39
N TYR A 83 -6.19 -26.27 -0.14
CA TYR A 83 -7.39 -25.74 -0.77
C TYR A 83 -8.31 -25.03 0.24
N ILE A 84 -8.67 -23.79 -0.08
CA ILE A 84 -9.55 -22.92 0.69
C ILE A 84 -10.80 -22.61 -0.16
N SER A 85 -11.98 -22.94 0.37
CA SER A 85 -13.29 -22.80 -0.29
C SER A 85 -13.65 -21.35 -0.65
N GLU A 86 -13.13 -20.42 0.13
CA GLU A 86 -13.32 -18.99 0.05
C GLU A 86 -12.39 -18.33 -1.00
N HIS A 87 -11.26 -18.99 -1.31
CA HIS A 87 -10.23 -18.52 -2.26
C HIS A 87 -9.88 -19.61 -3.30
N PRO A 88 -10.87 -20.25 -3.97
CA PRO A 88 -10.64 -21.42 -4.82
C PRO A 88 -9.88 -21.07 -6.11
N HIS A 89 -9.88 -19.79 -6.49
CA HIS A 89 -9.12 -19.24 -7.61
C HIS A 89 -7.61 -19.32 -7.41
N LEU A 90 -7.10 -19.44 -6.18
CA LEU A 90 -5.65 -19.56 -5.92
C LEU A 90 -5.05 -20.81 -6.60
N ALA A 91 -5.83 -21.89 -6.73
CA ALA A 91 -5.43 -23.08 -7.47
C ALA A 91 -5.20 -22.82 -8.98
N CYS A 92 -5.74 -21.71 -9.51
CA CYS A 92 -5.65 -21.30 -10.91
C CYS A 92 -4.58 -20.21 -11.16
N ILE A 93 -3.75 -19.86 -10.15
CA ILE A 93 -2.57 -19.00 -10.37
C ILE A 93 -1.62 -19.71 -11.33
N ARG A 94 -1.18 -19.04 -12.39
CA ARG A 94 -0.22 -19.59 -13.36
C ARG A 94 1.08 -19.99 -12.66
N ARG A 95 1.58 -21.19 -12.97
CA ARG A 95 2.84 -21.71 -12.41
C ARG A 95 4.03 -20.97 -13.03
N PRO A 96 5.00 -20.49 -12.23
CA PRO A 96 6.25 -19.94 -12.76
C PRO A 96 6.98 -20.95 -13.65
N PRO A 97 7.68 -20.50 -14.72
CA PRO A 97 8.47 -21.40 -15.57
C PRO A 97 9.63 -22.03 -14.79
N THR A 98 10.01 -23.25 -15.20
CA THR A 98 11.06 -24.05 -14.55
C THR A 98 12.42 -23.35 -14.53
N GLN A 99 12.72 -22.55 -15.57
CA GLN A 99 13.88 -21.66 -15.64
C GLN A 99 13.38 -20.23 -15.54
N ARG A 100 13.54 -19.60 -14.35
CA ARG A 100 13.15 -18.20 -14.14
C ARG A 100 14.16 -17.21 -14.69
N GLU A 101 15.45 -17.54 -14.62
CA GLU A 101 16.54 -16.63 -15.03
C GLU A 101 16.44 -16.24 -16.51
N ASP A 102 15.93 -17.14 -17.35
CA ASP A 102 15.71 -16.93 -18.80
C ASP A 102 14.30 -16.38 -19.16
N THR A 103 13.41 -16.17 -18.18
CA THR A 103 11.99 -15.87 -18.48
C THR A 103 11.78 -14.49 -19.11
N GLN A 104 10.91 -14.44 -20.13
CA GLN A 104 10.42 -13.20 -20.70
C GLN A 104 9.04 -12.77 -20.17
N ASP A 105 8.38 -13.62 -19.37
CA ASP A 105 7.17 -13.22 -18.62
C ASP A 105 7.56 -12.41 -17.39
N VAL A 106 7.29 -11.11 -17.45
CA VAL A 106 7.55 -10.12 -16.39
C VAL A 106 6.87 -10.48 -15.05
N MET A 107 5.81 -11.29 -15.07
CA MET A 107 5.12 -11.74 -13.86
C MET A 107 5.93 -12.77 -13.06
N PHE A 108 7.01 -13.32 -13.66
CA PHE A 108 7.94 -14.26 -13.03
C PHE A 108 9.41 -13.82 -13.08
N ILE A 109 9.71 -12.61 -13.58
CA ILE A 109 11.04 -12.01 -13.49
C ILE A 109 11.34 -11.63 -12.04
N ASP A 110 12.57 -11.90 -11.60
CA ASP A 110 13.11 -11.47 -10.31
C ASP A 110 14.01 -10.23 -10.50
N PRO A 111 13.62 -9.04 -10.01
CA PRO A 111 14.40 -7.81 -10.23
C PRO A 111 15.79 -7.88 -9.58
N VAL A 112 16.83 -7.69 -10.39
CA VAL A 112 18.23 -7.56 -9.93
C VAL A 112 18.61 -6.09 -9.74
N TYR A 113 19.12 -5.73 -8.55
CA TYR A 113 19.51 -4.36 -8.15
C TYR A 113 20.37 -3.64 -9.20
N GLN A 114 21.47 -4.27 -9.63
CA GLN A 114 22.47 -3.66 -10.52
C GLN A 114 21.92 -3.26 -11.90
N TYR A 115 20.83 -3.89 -12.36
CA TYR A 115 20.25 -3.66 -13.68
C TYR A 115 18.95 -2.86 -13.64
N HIS A 116 18.18 -3.00 -12.55
CA HIS A 116 16.81 -2.48 -12.46
C HIS A 116 16.61 -1.36 -11.42
N PHE A 117 17.62 -1.05 -10.60
CA PHE A 117 17.57 0.12 -9.71
C PHE A 117 18.19 1.35 -10.38
N ARG A 118 17.48 2.47 -10.34
CA ARG A 118 17.95 3.77 -10.84
C ARG A 118 18.12 4.73 -9.65
N ALA A 119 19.31 4.68 -9.04
CA ALA A 119 19.69 5.52 -7.90
C ALA A 119 19.62 7.02 -8.24
N SER A 120 19.10 7.83 -7.30
CA SER A 120 19.05 9.29 -7.42
C SER A 120 20.31 9.92 -6.83
N HIS A 121 21.22 10.39 -7.69
CA HIS A 121 22.42 11.17 -7.31
C HIS A 121 23.22 10.60 -6.12
N GLN A 122 23.88 9.47 -6.32
CA GLN A 122 24.67 8.71 -5.31
C GLN A 122 23.88 8.16 -4.10
N SER A 123 22.60 8.49 -3.95
CA SER A 123 21.76 8.01 -2.86
C SER A 123 21.43 6.52 -2.94
N ARG A 124 21.12 5.92 -1.77
CA ARG A 124 20.45 4.61 -1.65
C ARG A 124 18.95 4.66 -1.96
N ILE A 125 18.43 5.85 -2.26
CA ILE A 125 17.09 6.12 -2.76
C ILE A 125 17.13 6.19 -4.30
N GLY A 126 16.16 5.57 -4.96
CA GLY A 126 16.08 5.53 -6.42
C GLY A 126 14.70 5.10 -6.91
N GLN A 127 14.57 4.79 -8.19
CA GLN A 127 13.34 4.27 -8.82
C GLN A 127 13.58 2.88 -9.42
N MET A 128 12.50 2.18 -9.76
CA MET A 128 12.57 1.02 -10.64
C MET A 128 12.87 1.47 -12.08
N ASP A 129 13.60 0.66 -12.83
CA ASP A 129 13.86 0.91 -14.24
C ASP A 129 12.58 1.00 -15.08
N HIS A 130 12.40 2.11 -15.80
CA HIS A 130 11.16 2.40 -16.53
C HIS A 130 10.81 1.37 -17.61
N HIS A 131 11.79 0.70 -18.23
CA HIS A 131 11.51 -0.35 -19.22
C HIS A 131 10.96 -1.61 -18.55
N LEU A 132 11.50 -2.01 -17.38
CA LEU A 132 10.89 -3.08 -16.58
C LEU A 132 9.47 -2.70 -16.10
N VAL A 133 9.24 -1.44 -15.71
CA VAL A 133 7.91 -0.96 -15.30
C VAL A 133 6.91 -0.97 -16.46
N SER A 134 7.28 -0.57 -17.68
CA SER A 134 6.37 -0.62 -18.84
C SER A 134 5.92 -2.06 -19.16
N ARG A 135 6.86 -3.02 -19.10
CA ARG A 135 6.57 -4.45 -19.34
C ARG A 135 5.46 -5.00 -18.44
N ILE A 136 5.38 -4.59 -17.17
CA ILE A 136 4.32 -5.03 -16.24
C ILE A 136 3.06 -4.15 -16.32
N ARG A 137 3.22 -2.85 -16.61
CA ARG A 137 2.13 -1.88 -16.79
C ARG A 137 1.20 -2.24 -17.94
N GLU A 138 1.74 -2.57 -19.11
CA GLU A 138 0.94 -2.80 -20.32
C GLU A 138 -0.04 -3.99 -20.18
N PRO A 139 0.40 -5.20 -19.73
CA PRO A 139 -0.52 -6.28 -19.37
C PRO A 139 -1.50 -5.88 -18.27
N ALA A 140 -1.07 -5.14 -17.24
CA ALA A 140 -1.94 -4.74 -16.13
C ALA A 140 -3.11 -3.86 -16.59
N VAL A 141 -2.88 -2.93 -17.52
CA VAL A 141 -3.95 -2.11 -18.14
C VAL A 141 -4.96 -2.99 -18.89
N LEU A 142 -4.49 -3.99 -19.64
CA LEU A 142 -5.38 -4.91 -20.38
C LEU A 142 -6.17 -5.83 -19.43
N LEU A 143 -5.53 -6.37 -18.40
CA LEU A 143 -6.17 -7.26 -17.41
C LEU A 143 -7.24 -6.52 -16.60
N VAL A 144 -6.96 -5.30 -16.14
CA VAL A 144 -7.91 -4.47 -15.40
C VAL A 144 -9.12 -4.10 -16.25
N LYS A 145 -8.94 -3.79 -17.54
CA LYS A 145 -10.05 -3.55 -18.47
C LYS A 145 -10.89 -4.80 -18.72
N ARG A 146 -10.25 -5.97 -18.91
CA ARG A 146 -10.95 -7.27 -19.00
C ARG A 146 -11.74 -7.58 -17.72
N TYR A 147 -11.21 -7.24 -16.54
CA TYR A 147 -11.90 -7.41 -15.27
C TYR A 147 -13.17 -6.57 -15.17
N TYR A 148 -13.08 -5.25 -15.39
CA TYR A 148 -14.26 -4.37 -15.28
C TYR A 148 -15.34 -4.74 -16.31
N ALA A 149 -14.98 -4.98 -17.57
CA ALA A 149 -15.93 -5.43 -18.59
C ALA A 149 -16.61 -6.76 -18.23
N PHE A 150 -15.90 -7.68 -17.55
CA PHE A 150 -16.50 -8.92 -17.05
C PHE A 150 -17.50 -8.67 -15.92
N ILE A 151 -17.17 -7.80 -14.96
CA ILE A 151 -18.09 -7.45 -13.85
C ILE A 151 -19.33 -6.71 -14.38
N GLU A 152 -19.18 -5.79 -15.34
CA GLU A 152 -20.30 -5.12 -16.00
C GLU A 152 -21.21 -6.11 -16.74
N SER A 153 -20.63 -7.16 -17.36
CA SER A 153 -21.40 -8.26 -17.97
C SER A 153 -22.08 -9.20 -16.95
N ARG A 154 -21.78 -9.07 -15.65
CA ARG A 154 -22.25 -9.96 -14.57
C ARG A 154 -22.75 -9.17 -13.35
N PRO A 155 -23.95 -8.54 -13.42
CA PRO A 155 -24.54 -7.82 -12.29
C PRO A 155 -24.74 -8.66 -11.03
N ASP A 156 -24.87 -9.98 -11.16
CA ASP A 156 -24.91 -10.95 -10.07
C ASP A 156 -23.58 -11.03 -9.29
N LEU A 157 -22.45 -10.77 -9.96
CA LEU A 157 -21.12 -10.72 -9.36
C LEU A 157 -20.70 -9.31 -8.93
N ALA A 158 -21.39 -8.25 -9.36
CA ALA A 158 -21.04 -6.87 -9.06
C ALA A 158 -21.08 -6.51 -7.56
N GLN A 159 -21.78 -7.29 -6.74
CA GLN A 159 -21.74 -7.15 -5.28
C GLN A 159 -20.44 -7.71 -4.66
N ASN A 160 -19.68 -8.54 -5.37
CA ASN A 160 -18.41 -9.11 -4.90
C ASN A 160 -17.26 -8.08 -5.02
N ARG A 161 -17.23 -7.14 -4.07
CA ARG A 161 -16.25 -6.06 -4.00
C ARG A 161 -14.81 -6.53 -3.78
N ARG A 162 -14.57 -7.78 -3.35
CA ARG A 162 -13.24 -8.30 -3.00
C ARG A 162 -12.21 -8.07 -4.12
N PHE A 163 -12.54 -8.42 -5.36
CA PHE A 163 -11.60 -8.31 -6.49
C PHE A 163 -11.51 -6.90 -7.09
N HIS A 164 -12.44 -5.99 -6.78
CA HIS A 164 -12.28 -4.56 -7.07
C HIS A 164 -11.10 -3.98 -6.29
N GLY A 165 -10.85 -4.49 -5.09
CA GLY A 165 -9.63 -4.21 -4.33
C GLY A 165 -8.36 -4.70 -5.02
N HIS A 166 -8.36 -5.90 -5.61
CA HIS A 166 -7.19 -6.38 -6.37
C HIS A 166 -6.91 -5.52 -7.61
N ALA A 167 -7.94 -5.14 -8.36
CA ALA A 167 -7.80 -4.22 -9.49
C ALA A 167 -7.33 -2.81 -9.06
N THR A 168 -7.82 -2.29 -7.93
CA THR A 168 -7.41 -0.97 -7.38
C THR A 168 -5.97 -1.00 -6.87
N GLN A 169 -5.62 -2.02 -6.10
CA GLN A 169 -4.26 -2.19 -5.58
C GLN A 169 -3.23 -2.39 -6.70
N LEU A 170 -3.56 -3.12 -7.76
CA LEU A 170 -2.67 -3.25 -8.93
C LEU A 170 -2.32 -1.88 -9.54
N LYS A 171 -3.31 -0.97 -9.67
CA LYS A 171 -3.06 0.41 -10.14
C LYS A 171 -2.13 1.19 -9.21
N ILE A 172 -2.33 1.05 -7.91
CA ILE A 172 -1.52 1.71 -6.87
C ILE A 172 -0.06 1.24 -6.94
N TRP A 173 0.18 -0.08 -7.02
CA TRP A 173 1.53 -0.63 -7.11
C TRP A 173 2.26 -0.26 -8.39
N ILE A 174 1.58 -0.29 -9.55
CA ILE A 174 2.17 0.14 -10.83
C ILE A 174 2.50 1.64 -10.79
N GLY A 175 1.57 2.48 -10.33
CA GLY A 175 1.82 3.93 -10.20
C GLY A 175 2.97 4.24 -9.25
N ARG A 176 3.06 3.52 -8.13
CA ARG A 176 4.19 3.61 -7.19
C ARG A 176 5.53 3.27 -7.85
N LEU A 177 5.58 2.25 -8.70
CA LEU A 177 6.78 1.88 -9.46
C LEU A 177 7.16 2.91 -10.53
N GLU A 178 6.18 3.60 -11.13
CA GLU A 178 6.42 4.72 -12.06
C GLU A 178 6.96 5.96 -11.32
N SER A 179 6.31 6.38 -10.22
CA SER A 179 6.50 7.71 -9.63
C SER A 179 7.39 7.77 -8.38
N THR A 180 7.38 6.72 -7.56
CA THR A 180 7.80 6.83 -6.16
C THR A 180 9.23 6.38 -5.98
N LYS A 181 10.10 7.33 -5.67
CA LYS A 181 11.46 7.04 -5.21
C LYS A 181 11.43 6.36 -3.83
N ALA A 182 12.21 5.29 -3.67
CA ALA A 182 12.36 4.59 -2.40
C ALA A 182 13.68 3.82 -2.32
N SER A 183 13.90 3.13 -1.19
CA SER A 183 15.00 2.18 -1.05
C SER A 183 14.78 0.98 -1.98
N TRP A 184 15.87 0.31 -2.40
CA TRP A 184 15.76 -0.91 -3.21
C TRP A 184 14.82 -1.97 -2.63
N PRO A 185 14.88 -2.33 -1.33
CA PRO A 185 13.92 -3.27 -0.73
C PRO A 185 12.46 -2.82 -0.89
N ASP A 186 12.16 -1.53 -0.70
CA ASP A 186 10.79 -1.01 -0.83
C ASP A 186 10.27 -1.09 -2.28
N ILE A 187 11.16 -0.93 -3.26
CA ILE A 187 10.86 -1.06 -4.70
C ILE A 187 10.70 -2.53 -5.11
N LEU A 188 11.58 -3.40 -4.65
CA LEU A 188 11.50 -4.85 -4.89
C LEU A 188 10.17 -5.42 -4.35
N PHE A 189 9.78 -5.05 -3.12
CA PHE A 189 8.48 -5.41 -2.58
C PHE A 189 7.32 -4.79 -3.38
N SER A 190 7.42 -3.52 -3.79
CA SER A 190 6.39 -2.90 -4.63
C SER A 190 6.20 -3.62 -5.97
N PHE A 191 7.26 -4.25 -6.50
CA PHE A 191 7.21 -5.04 -7.73
C PHE A 191 6.61 -6.44 -7.51
N THR A 192 7.02 -7.19 -6.48
CA THR A 192 6.41 -8.51 -6.18
C THR A 192 4.94 -8.38 -5.80
N GLN A 193 4.54 -7.27 -5.18
CA GLN A 193 3.14 -6.96 -4.92
C GLN A 193 2.35 -6.68 -6.21
N ALA A 194 2.92 -5.97 -7.19
CA ALA A 194 2.32 -5.80 -8.51
C ALA A 194 2.14 -7.15 -9.22
N GLN A 195 3.17 -8.02 -9.22
CA GLN A 195 3.09 -9.39 -9.73
C GLN A 195 1.96 -10.19 -9.04
N ARG A 196 1.88 -10.14 -7.70
CA ARG A 196 0.83 -10.81 -6.91
C ARG A 196 -0.58 -10.35 -7.31
N HIS A 197 -0.84 -9.05 -7.32
CA HIS A 197 -2.16 -8.52 -7.65
C HIS A 197 -2.56 -8.78 -9.11
N PHE A 198 -1.60 -8.82 -10.05
CA PHE A 198 -1.84 -9.25 -11.42
C PHE A 198 -2.22 -10.74 -11.48
N LEU A 199 -1.35 -11.62 -10.98
CA LEU A 199 -1.52 -13.08 -11.10
C LEU A 199 -2.80 -13.57 -10.41
N GLU A 200 -3.20 -12.97 -9.28
CA GLU A 200 -4.44 -13.37 -8.60
C GLU A 200 -5.71 -12.86 -9.30
N LEU A 201 -5.66 -11.67 -9.91
CA LEU A 201 -6.77 -11.12 -10.69
C LEU A 201 -6.96 -11.90 -12.01
N GLU A 202 -5.85 -12.34 -12.62
CA GLU A 202 -5.83 -13.25 -13.75
C GLU A 202 -6.40 -14.63 -13.38
N ALA A 203 -5.95 -15.21 -12.26
CA ALA A 203 -6.45 -16.48 -11.73
C ALA A 203 -7.94 -16.45 -11.38
N TYR A 204 -8.45 -15.32 -10.87
CA TYR A 204 -9.88 -15.12 -10.62
C TYR A 204 -10.70 -15.14 -11.91
N LEU A 205 -10.25 -14.43 -12.96
CA LEU A 205 -10.93 -14.45 -14.26
C LEU A 205 -10.90 -15.84 -14.89
N GLU A 206 -9.75 -16.53 -14.86
CA GLU A 206 -9.62 -17.90 -15.36
C GLU A 206 -10.54 -18.88 -14.59
N TYR A 207 -10.60 -18.76 -13.25
CA TYR A 207 -11.49 -19.56 -12.43
C TYR A 207 -12.97 -19.32 -12.78
N MET A 208 -13.39 -18.05 -12.83
CA MET A 208 -14.81 -17.70 -13.04
C MET A 208 -15.29 -17.88 -14.49
N GLN A 209 -14.41 -17.71 -15.49
CA GLN A 209 -14.76 -17.77 -16.92
C GLN A 209 -14.56 -19.16 -17.53
N VAL A 210 -13.62 -19.96 -17.01
CA VAL A 210 -13.25 -21.27 -17.60
C VAL A 210 -13.42 -22.41 -16.61
N ARG A 211 -12.76 -22.35 -15.44
CA ARG A 211 -12.61 -23.54 -14.58
C ARG A 211 -13.87 -23.89 -13.80
N LYS A 212 -14.58 -22.92 -13.22
CA LYS A 212 -15.84 -23.17 -12.50
C LYS A 212 -16.96 -23.70 -13.41
N PRO A 213 -17.18 -23.18 -14.64
CA PRO A 213 -18.08 -23.81 -15.61
C PRO A 213 -17.73 -25.27 -15.95
N LEU A 214 -16.44 -25.63 -16.01
CA LEU A 214 -16.02 -27.03 -16.24
C LEU A 214 -16.28 -27.93 -15.02
N MET A 215 -16.15 -27.42 -13.79
CA MET A 215 -16.55 -28.12 -12.57
C MET A 215 -18.05 -28.39 -12.59
N ASP A 216 -18.84 -27.34 -12.80
CA ASP A 216 -20.31 -27.33 -12.73
C ASP A 216 -21.01 -28.06 -13.88
N SER A 217 -20.30 -28.37 -14.97
CA SER A 217 -20.89 -29.06 -16.13
C SER A 217 -21.52 -30.40 -15.72
N PRO A 218 -22.78 -30.71 -16.10
CA PRO A 218 -23.40 -31.99 -15.82
C PRO A 218 -22.80 -33.14 -16.63
N GLU A 219 -21.95 -32.85 -17.63
CA GLU A 219 -21.22 -33.87 -18.37
C GLU A 219 -20.14 -34.50 -17.48
N TYR A 220 -20.08 -35.83 -17.47
CA TYR A 220 -19.14 -36.61 -16.66
C TYR A 220 -17.73 -36.61 -17.29
N GLY A 221 -17.10 -35.43 -17.31
CA GLY A 221 -15.75 -35.22 -17.82
C GLY A 221 -14.72 -35.99 -17.02
N GLY A 222 -14.01 -36.91 -17.68
CA GLY A 222 -12.86 -37.61 -17.12
C GLY A 222 -11.70 -36.66 -16.79
N ILE A 223 -10.72 -37.18 -16.05
CA ILE A 223 -9.53 -36.42 -15.63
C ILE A 223 -8.79 -35.86 -16.85
N LEU A 224 -8.67 -34.54 -16.95
CA LEU A 224 -7.95 -33.89 -18.04
C LEU A 224 -6.43 -34.02 -17.82
N ARG A 225 -5.71 -34.44 -18.87
CA ARG A 225 -4.25 -34.62 -18.87
C ARG A 225 -3.62 -34.11 -20.18
N PRO A 226 -2.43 -33.49 -20.13
CA PRO A 226 -1.77 -32.98 -18.92
C PRO A 226 -2.63 -31.91 -18.24
N ALA A 227 -2.44 -31.68 -16.94
CA ALA A 227 -3.07 -30.55 -16.27
C ALA A 227 -2.60 -29.22 -16.87
N ALA A 228 -3.41 -28.18 -16.76
CA ALA A 228 -3.05 -26.83 -17.15
C ALA A 228 -1.91 -26.29 -16.26
N ASN A 229 -1.11 -25.35 -16.79
CA ASN A 229 0.07 -24.80 -16.11
C ASN A 229 -0.28 -23.80 -14.98
N PHE A 230 -0.97 -24.29 -13.97
CA PHE A 230 -1.27 -23.59 -12.72
C PHE A 230 -0.45 -24.18 -11.56
N VAL A 231 -0.40 -23.47 -10.44
CA VAL A 231 0.11 -24.05 -9.19
C VAL A 231 -0.77 -25.22 -8.74
N GLY A 232 -2.10 -25.10 -8.80
CA GLY A 232 -3.02 -26.11 -8.29
C GLY A 232 -3.21 -26.06 -6.77
N ALA A 233 -3.74 -27.13 -6.18
CA ALA A 233 -3.99 -27.19 -4.73
C ALA A 233 -3.85 -28.57 -4.08
N VAL A 234 -3.48 -28.56 -2.80
CA VAL A 234 -3.44 -29.74 -1.92
C VAL A 234 -4.78 -29.86 -1.18
N THR A 235 -5.34 -31.07 -1.08
CA THR A 235 -6.64 -31.27 -0.42
C THR A 235 -6.74 -32.63 0.27
N ASN A 236 -7.62 -32.73 1.26
CA ASN A 236 -8.10 -33.98 1.85
C ASN A 236 -9.58 -34.26 1.49
N LYS A 237 -10.22 -33.38 0.70
CA LYS A 237 -11.63 -33.47 0.28
C LYS A 237 -11.72 -34.10 -1.11
N VAL A 238 -12.25 -35.32 -1.22
CA VAL A 238 -12.35 -36.07 -2.50
C VAL A 238 -13.11 -35.29 -3.58
N VAL A 239 -14.21 -34.63 -3.22
CA VAL A 239 -15.02 -33.82 -4.16
C VAL A 239 -14.19 -32.73 -4.84
N VAL A 240 -13.30 -32.06 -4.09
CA VAL A 240 -12.39 -31.04 -4.65
C VAL A 240 -11.38 -31.65 -5.64
N VAL A 241 -11.00 -32.93 -5.46
CA VAL A 241 -10.12 -33.62 -6.41
C VAL A 241 -10.85 -33.92 -7.72
N GLU A 242 -12.12 -34.33 -7.65
CA GLU A 242 -12.99 -34.54 -8.80
C GLU A 242 -13.22 -33.21 -9.56
N GLU A 243 -13.61 -32.15 -8.86
CA GLU A 243 -13.79 -30.80 -9.41
C GLU A 243 -12.53 -30.26 -10.10
N LEU A 244 -11.39 -30.21 -9.38
CA LEU A 244 -10.15 -29.64 -9.92
C LEU A 244 -9.59 -30.50 -11.07
N ALA A 245 -9.57 -31.82 -10.95
CA ALA A 245 -9.03 -32.70 -12.00
C ALA A 245 -9.89 -32.71 -13.28
N LYS A 246 -11.21 -32.60 -13.15
CA LYS A 246 -12.16 -32.39 -14.27
C LYS A 246 -11.97 -31.03 -14.94
N ALA A 247 -11.69 -29.98 -14.17
CA ALA A 247 -11.36 -28.66 -14.71
C ALA A 247 -9.92 -28.54 -15.26
N GLY A 248 -9.12 -29.61 -15.19
CA GLY A 248 -7.72 -29.64 -15.59
C GLY A 248 -6.78 -28.83 -14.70
N VAL A 249 -7.20 -28.49 -13.48
CA VAL A 249 -6.36 -27.81 -12.48
C VAL A 249 -5.52 -28.88 -11.74
N PRO A 250 -4.20 -28.70 -11.56
CA PRO A 250 -3.37 -29.65 -10.82
C PRO A 250 -3.89 -29.82 -9.38
N VAL A 251 -3.97 -31.07 -8.91
CA VAL A 251 -4.48 -31.36 -7.56
C VAL A 251 -3.74 -32.54 -6.92
N TRP A 252 -3.54 -32.45 -5.61
CA TRP A 252 -2.89 -33.48 -4.80
C TRP A 252 -3.77 -33.86 -3.60
N LEU A 253 -4.19 -35.13 -3.56
CA LEU A 253 -5.02 -35.71 -2.50
C LEU A 253 -4.16 -36.33 -1.41
N ILE A 254 -4.27 -35.82 -0.18
CA ILE A 254 -3.66 -36.41 1.02
C ILE A 254 -4.66 -37.34 1.71
N ARG A 255 -4.22 -38.56 2.04
CA ARG A 255 -5.00 -39.57 2.76
C ARG A 255 -4.19 -40.23 3.89
N PRO A 256 -4.77 -40.51 5.06
CA PRO A 256 -4.21 -41.42 6.05
C PRO A 256 -3.88 -42.80 5.45
N ILE A 257 -2.76 -43.42 5.85
CA ILE A 257 -2.28 -44.66 5.21
C ILE A 257 -3.26 -45.84 5.32
N ARG A 258 -4.11 -45.84 6.36
CA ARG A 258 -5.23 -46.79 6.55
C ARG A 258 -6.25 -46.80 5.40
N GLU A 259 -6.33 -45.73 4.62
CA GLU A 259 -7.24 -45.60 3.46
C GLU A 259 -6.61 -46.09 2.15
N PHE A 260 -5.34 -46.53 2.18
CA PHE A 260 -4.72 -47.24 1.07
C PHE A 260 -5.20 -48.71 1.03
N ASN A 261 -6.13 -48.98 0.12
CA ASN A 261 -6.83 -50.26 -0.01
C ASN A 261 -6.31 -51.08 -1.22
N ALA A 262 -7.17 -51.91 -1.82
CA ALA A 262 -6.85 -52.66 -3.05
C ALA A 262 -7.20 -51.88 -4.33
N ASP A 263 -7.89 -50.75 -4.21
CA ASP A 263 -8.51 -50.03 -5.31
C ASP A 263 -7.75 -48.78 -5.73
N THR A 264 -7.17 -48.05 -4.77
CA THR A 264 -6.20 -46.98 -5.02
C THR A 264 -5.03 -47.48 -5.87
N ARG A 265 -5.00 -47.13 -7.15
CA ARG A 265 -3.87 -47.32 -8.06
C ARG A 265 -2.88 -46.16 -7.91
N ILE A 266 -1.58 -46.46 -7.88
CA ILE A 266 -0.50 -45.48 -7.98
C ILE A 266 0.52 -46.05 -8.96
N ASP A 267 0.85 -45.31 -10.03
CA ASP A 267 1.77 -45.81 -11.06
C ASP A 267 3.24 -45.71 -10.65
N THR A 268 3.67 -44.56 -10.14
CA THR A 268 5.03 -44.29 -9.69
C THR A 268 5.04 -43.76 -8.25
N VAL A 269 5.98 -44.22 -7.42
CA VAL A 269 6.27 -43.62 -6.11
C VAL A 269 7.47 -42.70 -6.24
N ILE A 270 7.38 -41.48 -5.73
CA ILE A 270 8.49 -40.50 -5.70
C ILE A 270 8.65 -39.90 -4.30
N ASN A 271 9.81 -39.29 -4.06
CA ASN A 271 10.01 -38.40 -2.92
C ASN A 271 9.38 -37.03 -3.24
N PRO A 272 8.70 -36.36 -2.29
CA PRO A 272 8.28 -34.97 -2.47
C PRO A 272 9.49 -34.06 -2.71
N THR A 273 9.37 -33.09 -3.60
CA THR A 273 10.40 -32.05 -3.81
C THR A 273 10.30 -30.99 -2.68
N PRO A 274 11.32 -30.82 -1.83
CA PRO A 274 11.29 -29.84 -0.73
C PRO A 274 11.39 -28.41 -1.25
N ALA A 275 10.97 -27.42 -0.46
CA ALA A 275 10.93 -26.01 -0.89
C ALA A 275 12.32 -25.45 -1.22
N GLU A 276 13.35 -25.91 -0.50
CA GLU A 276 14.77 -25.61 -0.72
C GLU A 276 15.24 -25.98 -2.14
N ALA A 277 14.65 -27.01 -2.73
CA ALA A 277 14.99 -27.50 -4.07
C ALA A 277 14.18 -26.81 -5.20
N MET A 278 13.29 -25.87 -4.85
CA MET A 278 12.37 -25.20 -5.79
C MET A 278 12.81 -23.77 -6.15
N ASN A 279 14.09 -23.43 -5.91
CA ASN A 279 14.66 -22.08 -6.06
C ASN A 279 13.85 -20.98 -5.33
N ILE A 280 13.37 -21.30 -4.12
CA ILE A 280 12.61 -20.37 -3.26
C ILE A 280 13.58 -19.67 -2.29
N GLU A 281 13.49 -18.35 -2.19
CA GLU A 281 14.22 -17.59 -1.18
C GLU A 281 13.64 -17.87 0.21
N LEU A 282 14.50 -18.26 1.15
CA LEU A 282 14.11 -18.57 2.54
C LEU A 282 14.71 -17.58 3.54
N ARG A 283 15.74 -16.81 3.15
CA ARG A 283 16.43 -15.84 4.01
C ARG A 283 15.46 -14.71 4.40
N PRO A 284 15.32 -14.37 5.70
CA PRO A 284 14.38 -13.35 6.14
C PRO A 284 14.80 -11.94 5.69
N TRP A 285 13.80 -11.10 5.46
CA TRP A 285 13.95 -9.70 5.11
C TRP A 285 14.63 -8.90 6.24
N ARG A 286 15.71 -8.17 5.91
CA ARG A 286 16.48 -7.42 6.90
C ARG A 286 15.70 -6.18 7.39
N GLY A 287 15.84 -5.86 8.67
CA GLY A 287 15.30 -4.65 9.28
C GLY A 287 13.77 -4.60 9.46
N HIS A 288 13.04 -5.67 9.15
CA HIS A 288 11.62 -5.79 9.49
C HIS A 288 11.43 -6.79 10.63
N LYS A 289 10.35 -6.63 11.41
CA LYS A 289 9.94 -7.64 12.39
C LYS A 289 9.44 -8.86 11.63
N THR A 290 9.92 -10.04 12.03
CA THR A 290 9.25 -11.31 11.71
C THR A 290 7.83 -11.26 12.26
N ILE A 291 6.84 -11.26 11.37
CA ILE A 291 5.46 -11.56 11.78
C ILE A 291 5.35 -13.08 11.89
N VAL A 292 4.66 -13.56 12.91
CA VAL A 292 4.45 -14.98 13.18
C VAL A 292 2.95 -15.23 13.22
N TRP A 293 2.43 -15.93 12.21
CA TRP A 293 1.04 -16.36 12.17
C TRP A 293 0.91 -17.74 12.82
N ASN A 294 -0.02 -17.84 13.78
CA ASN A 294 -0.27 -19.04 14.58
C ASN A 294 -1.70 -19.56 14.30
N THR A 295 -1.97 -19.92 13.05
CA THR A 295 -3.27 -20.43 12.56
C THR A 295 -3.05 -21.63 11.64
N ASP A 296 -4.13 -22.39 11.40
CA ASP A 296 -4.16 -23.53 10.48
C ASP A 296 -3.79 -23.09 9.04
N ALA A 297 -3.08 -23.96 8.30
CA ALA A 297 -2.76 -23.74 6.89
C ALA A 297 -4.02 -23.63 6.00
N ALA A 298 -5.15 -24.20 6.43
CA ALA A 298 -6.46 -24.13 5.78
C ALA A 298 -7.25 -22.84 6.06
N ASP A 299 -6.79 -21.97 6.96
CA ASP A 299 -7.54 -20.79 7.39
C ASP A 299 -7.66 -19.73 6.26
N PRO A 300 -8.86 -19.36 5.79
CA PRO A 300 -9.03 -18.28 4.80
C PRO A 300 -8.49 -16.93 5.26
N GLN A 301 -8.34 -16.70 6.58
CA GLN A 301 -7.71 -15.50 7.12
C GLN A 301 -6.19 -15.46 6.85
N ARG A 302 -5.52 -16.60 6.63
CA ARG A 302 -4.09 -16.63 6.24
C ARG A 302 -3.86 -15.82 4.97
N HIS A 303 -4.69 -16.02 3.94
CA HIS A 303 -4.62 -15.26 2.69
C HIS A 303 -5.11 -13.82 2.84
N ASN A 304 -6.19 -13.58 3.58
CA ASN A 304 -6.66 -12.22 3.86
C ASN A 304 -5.56 -11.37 4.55
N ASN A 305 -4.84 -11.96 5.50
CA ASN A 305 -3.74 -11.34 6.23
C ASN A 305 -2.51 -11.10 5.33
N LEU A 306 -2.22 -11.99 4.37
CA LEU A 306 -1.18 -11.78 3.35
C LEU A 306 -1.46 -10.53 2.52
N MET A 307 -2.71 -10.34 2.10
CA MET A 307 -3.14 -9.17 1.35
C MET A 307 -3.22 -7.90 2.21
N LEU A 308 -3.58 -8.03 3.49
CA LEU A 308 -3.53 -6.94 4.47
C LEU A 308 -2.10 -6.46 4.73
N PHE A 309 -1.13 -7.35 4.92
CA PHE A 309 0.27 -6.95 5.10
C PHE A 309 0.80 -6.13 3.92
N GLY A 310 0.40 -6.49 2.69
CA GLY A 310 0.67 -5.68 1.50
C GLY A 310 0.10 -4.26 1.60
N ARG A 311 -1.12 -4.11 2.13
CA ARG A 311 -1.74 -2.80 2.40
C ARG A 311 -1.06 -2.05 3.54
N GLU A 312 -0.66 -2.73 4.61
CA GLU A 312 0.08 -2.12 5.73
C GLU A 312 1.47 -1.62 5.31
N PHE A 313 2.10 -2.25 4.32
CA PHE A 313 3.34 -1.75 3.71
C PHE A 313 3.11 -0.48 2.87
N LEU A 314 1.94 -0.33 2.24
CA LEU A 314 1.48 0.93 1.61
C LEU A 314 0.98 1.97 2.62
N ALA A 315 0.61 1.55 3.84
CA ALA A 315 -0.01 2.39 4.85
C ALA A 315 1.01 3.34 5.50
N TYR A 316 1.38 4.36 4.73
CA TYR A 316 1.96 5.59 5.26
C TYR A 316 1.16 6.09 6.47
N THR A 317 1.86 6.58 7.49
CA THR A 317 1.41 6.57 8.90
C THR A 317 0.00 7.14 9.13
N ASP A 318 -0.92 6.34 9.70
CA ASP A 318 -2.25 6.83 10.15
C ASP A 318 -2.13 7.56 11.50
N PHE A 319 -2.05 8.90 11.44
CA PHE A 319 -2.02 9.79 12.60
C PHE A 319 -3.32 9.84 13.40
N GLY A 320 -4.41 9.26 12.89
CA GLY A 320 -5.67 9.07 13.62
C GLY A 320 -5.66 7.83 14.51
N ARG A 321 -5.08 6.71 14.04
CA ARG A 321 -5.06 5.41 14.76
C ARG A 321 -3.85 5.19 15.67
N THR A 322 -2.75 5.91 15.47
CA THR A 322 -1.47 5.71 16.18
C THR A 322 -1.49 5.96 17.71
N SER A 323 -2.64 6.30 18.30
CA SER A 323 -2.81 6.40 19.75
C SER A 323 -3.23 5.10 20.44
N SER A 324 -3.84 4.12 19.74
CA SER A 324 -4.34 2.88 20.36
C SER A 324 -3.40 1.68 20.17
N LEU A 325 -2.71 1.59 19.03
CA LEU A 325 -1.73 0.53 18.75
C LEU A 325 -0.43 0.61 19.58
N ARG A 326 -0.30 1.59 20.50
CA ARG A 326 0.86 1.69 21.40
C ARG A 326 0.79 0.69 22.56
N ASP A 327 -0.40 0.31 23.02
CA ASP A 327 -0.56 -0.53 24.21
C ASP A 327 -0.51 -2.03 23.89
N THR A 328 -0.68 -2.41 22.61
CA THR A 328 -0.47 -3.79 22.11
C THR A 328 0.98 -4.07 21.70
N ILE A 329 1.87 -3.07 21.72
CA ILE A 329 3.31 -3.27 21.53
C ILE A 329 3.94 -3.31 22.92
N GLU A 330 3.74 -4.43 23.62
CA GLU A 330 4.35 -4.66 24.92
C GLU A 330 5.88 -4.48 24.84
N ARG A 331 6.44 -3.81 25.85
CA ARG A 331 7.88 -3.85 26.07
C ARG A 331 8.27 -5.30 26.38
N PRO A 332 9.35 -5.84 25.78
CA PRO A 332 9.85 -7.14 26.21
C PRO A 332 10.17 -7.09 27.71
N PRO A 333 9.71 -8.07 28.51
CA PRO A 333 10.08 -8.12 29.92
C PRO A 333 11.61 -8.27 30.05
N PRO A 334 12.25 -7.59 31.01
CA PRO A 334 13.70 -7.66 31.18
C PRO A 334 14.12 -9.08 31.52
N ILE A 335 14.99 -9.67 30.69
CA ILE A 335 15.50 -11.03 30.88
C ILE A 335 16.37 -11.07 32.16
N PRO A 336 16.14 -12.02 33.09
CA PRO A 336 16.92 -12.12 34.32
C PRO A 336 18.35 -12.58 34.04
N SER A 337 19.32 -11.67 34.19
CA SER A 337 20.74 -11.97 34.05
C SER A 337 21.32 -12.62 35.32
N PHE A 338 21.64 -13.92 35.25
CA PHE A 338 22.31 -14.64 36.33
C PHE A 338 23.84 -14.57 36.20
N SER A 339 24.50 -13.71 36.99
CA SER A 339 25.87 -13.93 37.47
C SER A 339 26.28 -12.96 38.58
N GLN A 340 26.75 -13.54 39.68
CA GLN A 340 27.56 -12.95 40.76
C GLN A 340 28.87 -12.32 40.23
N ASP A 341 29.64 -11.46 40.91
CA ASP A 341 29.48 -10.56 42.09
C ASP A 341 30.58 -9.44 41.88
N TYR A 342 30.79 -8.33 42.59
CA TYR A 342 30.63 -7.95 44.01
C TYR A 342 30.51 -6.40 44.15
N SER A 343 30.18 -5.94 45.36
CA SER A 343 30.54 -4.65 46.03
C SER A 343 29.35 -3.81 46.49
N ALA A 344 29.28 -3.56 47.80
CA ALA A 344 28.16 -2.85 48.44
C ALA A 344 28.40 -1.34 48.55
N GLY A 345 27.33 -0.56 48.31
CA GLY A 345 27.22 0.87 48.63
C GLY A 345 25.87 1.16 49.33
N PRO A 346 25.79 2.14 50.23
CA PRO A 346 24.65 2.27 51.14
C PRO A 346 23.36 2.72 50.44
N SER A 347 22.28 1.96 50.65
CA SER A 347 20.94 2.30 50.16
C SER A 347 20.37 3.55 50.82
N ARG A 348 19.70 4.39 50.03
CA ARG A 348 18.89 5.52 50.52
C ARG A 348 17.43 5.26 50.14
N ALA A 349 16.59 4.97 51.14
CA ALA A 349 15.20 4.57 50.90
C ALA A 349 14.38 5.73 50.27
N PRO A 350 13.51 5.45 49.28
CA PRO A 350 12.51 6.41 48.82
C PRO A 350 11.51 6.73 49.92
N LYS A 351 11.07 7.99 50.01
CA LYS A 351 9.88 8.35 50.80
C LYS A 351 8.61 7.96 50.02
N PRO A 352 7.50 7.64 50.72
CA PRO A 352 6.21 7.46 50.05
C PRO A 352 5.75 8.78 49.39
N PRO A 353 4.91 8.73 48.34
CA PRO A 353 4.28 9.93 47.78
C PRO A 353 3.37 10.61 48.83
N GLN A 354 3.27 11.93 48.75
CA GLN A 354 2.18 12.68 49.39
C GLN A 354 1.09 12.94 48.35
N ASP A 355 -0.17 12.92 48.77
CA ASP A 355 -1.30 13.30 47.92
C ASP A 355 -1.29 14.81 47.64
N ASP A 356 -0.62 15.23 46.57
CA ASP A 356 -0.79 16.57 46.02
C ASP A 356 -2.19 16.72 45.40
N LYS A 357 -2.87 17.80 45.79
CA LYS A 357 -4.26 18.06 45.40
C LYS A 357 -4.37 18.32 43.90
N GLN A 358 -5.49 17.92 43.32
CA GLN A 358 -5.87 18.27 41.94
C GLN A 358 -6.16 19.78 41.81
N ASP A 359 -5.11 20.59 41.66
CA ASP A 359 -5.25 21.91 41.04
C ASP A 359 -5.60 21.69 39.57
N SER A 360 -6.86 21.96 39.21
CA SER A 360 -7.33 21.84 37.83
C SER A 360 -6.71 22.93 36.97
N GLU A 361 -5.69 22.60 36.16
CA GLU A 361 -5.08 23.55 35.23
C GLU A 361 -6.19 24.25 34.40
N PRO A 362 -6.21 25.60 34.33
CA PRO A 362 -7.23 26.31 33.59
C PRO A 362 -7.05 26.02 32.10
N LYS A 363 -8.02 25.30 31.51
CA LYS A 363 -8.06 24.94 30.08
C LYS A 363 -7.65 26.14 29.22
N ARG A 364 -6.45 26.08 28.64
CA ARG A 364 -5.90 27.17 27.83
C ARG A 364 -6.87 27.46 26.70
N ARG A 365 -7.37 28.70 26.63
CA ARG A 365 -8.25 29.12 25.54
C ARG A 365 -7.47 28.98 24.23
N LEU A 366 -7.95 28.13 23.33
CA LEU A 366 -7.37 28.03 22.00
C LEU A 366 -7.48 29.39 21.31
N ILE A 367 -6.32 29.95 20.92
CA ILE A 367 -6.25 31.20 20.17
C ILE A 367 -6.13 30.81 18.70
N ILE A 368 -7.24 30.90 17.95
CA ILE A 368 -7.20 30.82 16.48
C ILE A 368 -6.32 31.97 16.00
N ASN A 369 -5.16 31.65 15.43
CA ASN A 369 -4.22 32.65 14.94
C ASN A 369 -4.84 33.34 13.71
N PRO A 370 -4.82 34.68 13.60
CA PRO A 370 -5.22 35.37 12.37
C PRO A 370 -4.58 34.79 11.10
N ALA A 371 -3.34 34.29 11.18
CA ALA A 371 -2.67 33.60 10.07
C ALA A 371 -3.40 32.32 9.61
N ASP A 372 -3.95 31.52 10.52
CA ASP A 372 -4.67 30.28 10.21
C ASP A 372 -6.01 30.58 9.49
N THR A 373 -6.56 31.78 9.70
CA THR A 373 -7.76 32.27 9.00
C THR A 373 -7.51 32.69 7.54
N LEU A 374 -6.23 32.89 7.16
CA LEU A 374 -5.89 33.31 5.80
C LEU A 374 -6.04 32.18 4.77
N HIS A 375 -5.96 30.91 5.21
CA HIS A 375 -6.11 29.72 4.37
C HIS A 375 -7.51 29.58 3.72
N PHE A 376 -8.53 30.32 4.19
CA PHE A 376 -9.88 30.33 3.62
C PHE A 376 -10.05 31.29 2.44
N ARG A 377 -8.96 31.84 1.88
CA ARG A 377 -8.98 32.78 0.74
C ARG A 377 -8.08 32.27 -0.41
N PRO A 378 -8.52 32.34 -1.68
CA PRO A 378 -7.68 31.99 -2.82
C PRO A 378 -6.43 32.88 -2.90
N ASN A 379 -5.25 32.28 -3.05
CA ASN A 379 -4.04 33.01 -3.40
C ASN A 379 -4.05 33.32 -4.90
N ARG A 380 -3.94 34.61 -5.28
CA ARG A 380 -4.04 35.07 -6.67
C ARG A 380 -2.68 35.26 -7.37
N HIS A 381 -1.56 34.94 -6.70
CA HIS A 381 -0.22 35.10 -7.26
C HIS A 381 -0.01 34.27 -8.54
N ARG A 382 0.79 34.77 -9.49
CA ARG A 382 1.00 34.15 -10.82
C ARG A 382 1.51 32.69 -10.78
N PHE A 383 2.26 32.29 -9.77
CA PHE A 383 2.71 30.90 -9.57
C PHE A 383 1.67 29.96 -8.93
N MET A 384 0.51 30.44 -8.51
CA MET A 384 -0.54 29.59 -7.92
C MET A 384 -1.46 29.04 -9.01
N PRO A 385 -1.79 27.73 -9.00
CA PRO A 385 -2.81 27.16 -9.87
C PRO A 385 -4.22 27.66 -9.51
N ILE A 386 -5.20 27.34 -10.35
CA ILE A 386 -6.61 27.75 -10.20
C ILE A 386 -7.30 26.86 -9.16
N MET A 387 -7.90 27.45 -8.12
CA MET A 387 -8.72 26.74 -7.14
C MET A 387 -10.05 26.27 -7.76
N MET A 388 -10.46 25.02 -7.53
CA MET A 388 -11.70 24.49 -8.12
C MET A 388 -12.94 25.15 -7.50
N ALA A 389 -13.92 25.52 -8.33
CA ALA A 389 -15.01 26.43 -7.94
C ALA A 389 -15.90 25.91 -6.79
N ALA A 390 -16.29 24.63 -6.82
CA ALA A 390 -17.06 23.99 -5.74
C ALA A 390 -16.30 24.01 -4.39
N TRP A 391 -14.97 23.92 -4.45
CA TRP A 391 -14.08 23.89 -3.29
C TRP A 391 -13.76 25.28 -2.74
N GLN A 392 -13.59 26.27 -3.63
CA GLN A 392 -13.58 27.68 -3.26
C GLN A 392 -14.90 28.08 -2.58
N HIS A 393 -16.04 27.62 -3.10
CA HIS A 393 -17.33 27.81 -2.43
C HIS A 393 -17.34 27.14 -1.05
N GLY A 394 -16.97 25.85 -0.97
CA GLY A 394 -16.89 25.09 0.28
C GLY A 394 -16.11 25.81 1.37
N LEU A 395 -14.88 26.27 1.08
CA LEU A 395 -14.05 27.08 1.97
C LEU A 395 -14.75 28.36 2.41
N SER A 396 -15.39 29.09 1.49
CA SER A 396 -16.10 30.34 1.80
C SER A 396 -17.29 30.17 2.77
N THR A 397 -17.85 28.95 2.89
CA THR A 397 -18.95 28.65 3.82
C THR A 397 -18.51 28.33 5.25
N VAL A 398 -17.21 28.33 5.55
CA VAL A 398 -16.69 27.99 6.89
C VAL A 398 -16.72 29.21 7.82
N VAL A 399 -17.51 29.11 8.91
CA VAL A 399 -17.60 30.17 9.92
C VAL A 399 -16.47 30.00 10.94
N VAL A 400 -15.34 30.67 10.70
CA VAL A 400 -14.13 30.60 11.54
C VAL A 400 -14.37 31.26 12.91
N LYS A 401 -14.84 30.49 13.90
CA LYS A 401 -15.02 30.91 15.31
C LYS A 401 -14.74 29.72 16.24
N GLN A 402 -14.17 29.99 17.42
CA GLN A 402 -13.74 28.96 18.38
C GLN A 402 -14.84 27.97 18.79
N LYS A 403 -16.11 28.41 18.83
CA LYS A 403 -17.26 27.55 19.14
C LYS A 403 -17.63 26.51 18.05
N TYR A 404 -16.90 26.51 16.94
CA TYR A 404 -17.04 25.53 15.85
C TYR A 404 -15.77 24.66 15.69
N VAL A 405 -14.91 24.62 16.71
CA VAL A 405 -13.82 23.65 16.86
C VAL A 405 -14.28 22.55 17.82
N SER A 406 -13.86 21.31 17.60
CA SER A 406 -14.22 20.16 18.43
C SER A 406 -13.82 20.36 19.90
N PRO A 407 -14.65 19.96 20.89
CA PRO A 407 -14.25 19.93 22.29
C PRO A 407 -13.12 18.93 22.58
N GLU A 408 -12.87 17.99 21.66
CA GLU A 408 -11.80 16.98 21.69
C GLU A 408 -10.49 17.46 21.04
N TYR A 409 -10.43 18.71 20.55
CA TYR A 409 -9.25 19.23 19.86
C TYR A 409 -8.03 19.29 20.80
N ILE A 410 -6.90 18.73 20.32
CA ILE A 410 -5.61 18.74 21.00
C ILE A 410 -4.70 19.78 20.33
N GLU A 411 -4.09 20.67 21.12
CA GLU A 411 -3.17 21.70 20.62
C GLU A 411 -1.98 21.08 19.87
N GLY A 412 -1.71 21.58 18.67
CA GLY A 412 -0.71 21.04 17.75
C GLY A 412 -1.26 20.17 16.61
N ARG A 413 -2.55 19.77 16.66
CA ARG A 413 -3.21 19.07 15.52
C ARG A 413 -3.41 19.97 14.29
N ASN A 414 -3.32 21.30 14.40
CA ASN A 414 -3.41 22.26 13.30
C ASN A 414 -2.15 22.33 12.38
N GLY A 415 -1.29 21.31 12.39
CA GLY A 415 -0.09 21.25 11.54
C GLY A 415 -0.39 20.90 10.06
N PHE A 416 0.68 20.88 9.26
CA PHE A 416 0.73 20.37 7.89
C PHE A 416 1.79 19.26 7.80
N ILE A 417 1.54 18.27 6.95
CA ILE A 417 2.40 17.10 6.73
C ILE A 417 3.52 17.40 5.72
N PHE A 418 3.22 18.20 4.70
CA PHE A 418 4.17 18.82 3.78
C PHE A 418 4.16 20.33 4.02
N PRO A 419 5.12 21.13 3.50
CA PRO A 419 5.02 22.58 3.61
C PRO A 419 3.71 23.06 2.94
N PRO A 420 2.92 23.92 3.60
CA PRO A 420 1.76 24.51 2.95
C PRO A 420 2.22 25.41 1.80
N PRO A 421 1.45 25.53 0.70
CA PRO A 421 1.77 26.41 -0.44
C PRO A 421 2.16 27.85 -0.03
N THR A 422 1.55 28.35 1.06
CA THR A 422 1.79 29.68 1.62
C THR A 422 3.16 29.86 2.28
N ALA A 423 3.94 28.79 2.48
CA ALA A 423 5.34 28.85 2.94
C ALA A 423 6.28 29.27 1.80
N ILE A 424 6.02 28.81 0.56
CA ILE A 424 6.79 29.16 -0.64
C ILE A 424 6.25 30.46 -1.26
N VAL A 425 4.93 30.56 -1.46
CA VAL A 425 4.25 31.71 -2.08
C VAL A 425 3.30 32.35 -1.06
N PRO A 426 3.75 33.38 -0.30
CA PRO A 426 2.93 34.00 0.74
C PRO A 426 1.62 34.59 0.20
N LEU A 427 0.63 34.72 1.07
CA LEU A 427 -0.61 35.40 0.71
C LEU A 427 -0.38 36.91 0.60
N ASN A 428 -0.99 37.52 -0.43
CA ASN A 428 -0.80 38.93 -0.81
C ASN A 428 0.66 39.31 -1.14
N SER A 429 1.47 38.36 -1.64
CA SER A 429 2.77 38.70 -2.22
C SER A 429 2.62 39.41 -3.56
N GLU A 430 3.42 40.45 -3.78
CA GLU A 430 3.69 41.02 -5.10
C GLU A 430 4.35 39.97 -6.02
N ASP A 431 4.29 40.16 -7.34
CA ASP A 431 4.82 39.24 -8.36
C ASP A 431 6.34 38.98 -8.28
N ASN A 432 7.06 39.77 -7.48
CA ASN A 432 8.49 39.64 -7.21
C ASN A 432 8.74 39.02 -5.82
N LEU A 433 8.73 37.68 -5.75
CA LEU A 433 9.03 36.96 -4.51
C LEU A 433 10.49 37.12 -4.07
N ARG A 434 10.68 37.46 -2.79
CA ARG A 434 11.99 37.67 -2.15
C ARG A 434 12.93 36.46 -2.34
N PRO A 435 14.27 36.64 -2.47
CA PRO A 435 15.23 35.55 -2.66
C PRO A 435 15.18 34.42 -1.62
N ARG A 436 14.73 34.71 -0.38
CA ARG A 436 14.47 33.67 0.63
C ARG A 436 13.46 32.60 0.17
N GLN A 437 12.43 33.00 -0.59
CA GLN A 437 11.37 32.10 -1.05
C GLN A 437 11.88 31.15 -2.15
N LEU A 438 12.79 31.63 -3.01
CA LEU A 438 13.48 30.79 -3.98
C LEU A 438 14.35 29.74 -3.28
N LYS A 439 15.10 30.13 -2.23
CA LYS A 439 15.86 29.18 -1.41
C LYS A 439 14.94 28.16 -0.71
N ILE A 440 13.77 28.57 -0.21
CA ILE A 440 12.78 27.64 0.36
C ILE A 440 12.25 26.64 -0.68
N LEU A 441 12.01 27.07 -1.92
CA LEU A 441 11.65 26.18 -3.04
C LEU A 441 12.78 25.16 -3.30
N HIS A 442 14.02 25.62 -3.41
CA HIS A 442 15.16 24.75 -3.73
C HIS A 442 15.46 23.75 -2.60
N THR A 443 15.41 24.20 -1.34
CA THR A 443 15.50 23.31 -0.16
C THR A 443 14.36 22.29 -0.14
N PHE A 444 13.13 22.68 -0.51
CA PHE A 444 12.02 21.74 -0.61
C PHE A 444 12.25 20.67 -1.68
N ILE A 445 12.61 21.05 -2.92
CA ILE A 445 12.85 20.09 -4.00
C ILE A 445 14.01 19.14 -3.66
N ASN A 446 15.13 19.66 -3.13
CA ASN A 446 16.29 18.84 -2.70
C ASN A 446 15.97 17.80 -1.61
N HIS A 447 14.89 18.00 -0.85
CA HIS A 447 14.48 17.10 0.24
C HIS A 447 13.12 16.43 -0.03
N LEU A 448 12.50 16.62 -1.20
CA LEU A 448 11.17 16.10 -1.51
C LEU A 448 11.12 14.59 -1.31
N ASP A 449 12.08 13.86 -1.88
CA ASP A 449 12.19 12.40 -1.78
C ASP A 449 12.32 11.94 -0.32
N VAL A 450 13.10 12.67 0.50
CA VAL A 450 13.29 12.41 1.94
C VAL A 450 11.99 12.65 2.71
N LEU A 451 11.27 13.74 2.39
CA LEU A 451 9.98 14.07 3.00
C LEU A 451 8.87 13.07 2.61
N LEU A 452 8.88 12.57 1.36
CA LEU A 452 7.99 11.52 0.89
C LEU A 452 8.26 10.19 1.62
N LEU A 453 9.52 9.79 1.73
CA LEU A 453 9.91 8.56 2.43
C LEU A 453 9.69 8.64 3.94
N ARG A 454 9.87 9.82 4.54
CA ARG A 454 9.54 10.09 5.94
C ARG A 454 8.11 9.73 6.31
N MET A 455 7.15 9.73 5.38
CA MET A 455 5.77 9.35 5.67
C MET A 455 5.61 7.88 6.08
N SER A 456 6.59 7.02 5.75
CA SER A 456 6.55 5.57 5.95
C SER A 456 6.05 5.21 7.36
N PRO A 457 5.25 4.13 7.55
CA PRO A 457 4.79 3.72 8.89
C PRO A 457 5.96 3.54 9.88
N ARG A 458 7.15 3.21 9.37
CA ARG A 458 8.42 3.10 10.11
C ARG A 458 8.86 4.40 10.80
N LEU A 459 8.39 5.57 10.36
CA LEU A 459 8.97 6.89 10.68
C LEU A 459 7.99 7.93 11.26
N SER A 460 6.66 7.72 11.20
CA SER A 460 5.64 8.47 11.97
C SER A 460 5.85 10.00 12.13
N PRO A 461 5.98 10.79 11.05
CA PRO A 461 6.34 12.21 11.10
C PRO A 461 5.24 13.11 11.67
N THR A 462 5.52 13.75 12.81
CA THR A 462 4.58 14.68 13.48
C THR A 462 4.25 15.90 12.61
N PRO A 463 2.96 16.29 12.45
CA PRO A 463 2.56 17.51 11.73
C PRO A 463 3.28 18.78 12.24
N LEU A 464 3.75 19.61 11.31
CA LEU A 464 4.48 20.84 11.63
C LEU A 464 3.63 22.07 11.30
N SER A 465 3.59 23.07 12.19
CA SER A 465 2.90 24.32 11.90
C SER A 465 3.63 25.12 10.82
N ARG A 466 2.92 26.03 10.13
CA ARG A 466 3.49 26.86 9.04
C ARG A 466 4.82 27.54 9.42
N ILE A 467 4.94 28.02 10.67
CA ILE A 467 6.17 28.67 11.18
C ILE A 467 7.34 27.68 11.33
N LYS A 468 7.08 26.41 11.67
CA LYS A 468 8.11 25.37 11.70
C LYS A 468 8.59 25.03 10.27
N TRP A 469 7.70 24.97 9.28
CA TRP A 469 8.08 24.82 7.87
C TRP A 469 8.93 26.00 7.36
N ASP A 470 8.53 27.25 7.67
CA ASP A 470 9.31 28.46 7.35
C ASP A 470 10.73 28.47 7.98
N PHE A 471 10.97 27.67 9.02
CA PHE A 471 12.28 27.48 9.66
C PHE A 471 13.04 26.26 9.11
N LEU A 472 12.35 25.14 8.90
CA LEU A 472 12.91 23.88 8.40
C LEU A 472 13.49 24.02 6.99
N LEU A 473 12.76 24.70 6.10
CA LEU A 473 13.16 24.94 4.71
C LEU A 473 13.86 26.29 4.51
N GLY A 474 13.94 27.10 5.57
CA GLY A 474 14.53 28.43 5.52
C GLY A 474 16.05 28.36 5.30
N PRO A 475 16.64 29.30 4.56
CA PRO A 475 18.08 29.37 4.44
C PRO A 475 18.71 29.64 5.81
N GLU A 476 19.88 29.05 6.04
CA GLU A 476 20.75 29.43 7.14
C GLU A 476 21.02 30.93 7.12
N THR A 477 20.99 31.54 8.30
CA THR A 477 21.59 32.86 8.47
C THR A 477 23.09 32.67 8.59
N SER A 478 23.79 32.81 7.46
CA SER A 478 25.24 32.97 7.44
C SER A 478 25.65 33.96 8.51
N GLN A 479 26.47 33.54 9.47
CA GLN A 479 27.15 34.47 10.34
C GLN A 479 28.07 35.30 9.44
N THR A 480 27.79 36.59 9.30
CA THR A 480 28.65 37.50 8.53
C THR A 480 30.06 37.40 9.09
N SER A 481 31.02 37.03 8.25
CA SER A 481 32.33 36.55 8.64
C SER A 481 33.27 37.67 9.09
N GLU A 482 32.98 38.23 10.26
CA GLU A 482 33.92 39.03 11.06
C GLU A 482 34.24 38.30 12.36
N PRO A 483 35.52 38.11 12.73
CA PRO A 483 35.93 37.40 13.95
C PRO A 483 35.77 38.28 15.21
N ALA A 484 34.59 38.87 15.42
CA ALA A 484 34.28 39.72 16.56
C ALA A 484 34.05 38.88 17.82
N GLN A 485 35.04 38.83 18.70
CA GLN A 485 35.02 38.06 19.96
C GLN A 485 33.94 38.55 20.95
N LYS A 486 32.72 38.00 20.84
CA LYS A 486 31.67 38.07 21.87
C LYS A 486 30.74 36.86 21.77
N LYS A 487 30.57 36.11 22.87
CA LYS A 487 29.51 35.09 23.00
C LYS A 487 28.14 35.75 23.11
N ILE A 488 27.63 36.26 22.00
CA ILE A 488 26.23 36.67 21.88
C ILE A 488 25.39 35.40 22.09
N LYS A 489 24.50 35.41 23.10
CA LYS A 489 23.52 34.33 23.26
C LYS A 489 22.65 34.31 22.02
N LEU A 490 22.60 33.20 21.29
CA LEU A 490 21.66 33.05 20.18
C LEU A 490 20.24 33.31 20.70
N ASP A 491 19.47 34.10 19.95
CA ASP A 491 18.07 34.34 20.29
C ASP A 491 17.27 33.02 20.25
N LYS A 492 16.18 32.97 21.02
CA LYS A 492 15.26 31.83 21.08
C LYS A 492 14.71 31.47 19.69
N HIS A 493 14.57 32.41 18.74
CA HIS A 493 14.18 32.09 17.36
C HIS A 493 15.33 31.53 16.51
N ALA A 494 16.59 31.88 16.80
CA ALA A 494 17.75 31.30 16.12
C ALA A 494 17.96 29.85 16.57
N ILE A 495 17.94 29.59 17.89
CA ILE A 495 18.01 28.22 18.46
C ILE A 495 16.86 27.36 17.90
N ARG A 496 15.63 27.87 17.88
CA ARG A 496 14.47 27.17 17.29
C ARG A 496 14.59 26.89 15.79
N ARG A 497 15.43 27.62 15.05
CA ARG A 497 15.70 27.33 13.64
C ARG A 497 16.77 26.25 13.50
N GLN A 498 17.89 26.39 14.21
CA GLN A 498 18.96 25.38 14.24
C GLN A 498 18.38 24.00 14.55
N ASN A 499 17.62 23.87 15.65
CA ASN A 499 16.96 22.62 16.03
C ASN A 499 16.00 22.03 14.97
N MET A 500 15.51 22.81 14.00
CA MET A 500 14.72 22.30 12.86
C MET A 500 15.63 21.91 11.68
N GLN A 501 16.72 22.64 11.45
CA GLN A 501 17.69 22.33 10.39
C GLN A 501 18.51 21.08 10.75
N ASP A 502 18.96 20.95 12.00
CA ASP A 502 19.56 19.73 12.57
C ASP A 502 18.62 18.52 12.42
N LEU A 503 17.31 18.75 12.55
CA LEU A 503 16.28 17.72 12.38
C LEU A 503 16.16 17.29 10.91
N LEU A 504 16.26 18.20 9.94
CA LEU A 504 16.28 17.87 8.51
C LEU A 504 17.55 17.10 8.11
N ALA A 505 18.71 17.53 8.61
CA ALA A 505 19.98 16.82 8.41
C ALA A 505 19.88 15.38 8.93
N LYS A 506 19.42 15.20 10.17
CA LYS A 506 19.18 13.88 10.77
C LYS A 506 18.19 13.02 9.98
N TRP A 507 17.13 13.61 9.42
CA TRP A 507 16.18 12.87 8.57
C TRP A 507 16.79 12.38 7.27
N THR A 508 17.76 13.14 6.73
CA THR A 508 18.48 12.77 5.52
C THR A 508 19.55 11.72 5.85
N GLU A 509 20.32 11.89 6.92
CA GLU A 509 21.26 10.86 7.43
C GLU A 509 20.55 9.52 7.76
N GLU A 510 19.33 9.55 8.32
CA GLU A 510 18.51 8.35 8.62
C GLU A 510 18.07 7.56 7.37
N LEU A 511 18.08 8.19 6.18
CA LEU A 511 17.55 7.63 4.94
C LEU A 511 18.59 7.56 3.80
N ASP A 512 19.71 8.25 3.96
CA ASP A 512 20.71 8.51 2.93
C ASP A 512 22.09 8.80 3.56
N GLU A 513 22.83 7.74 3.92
CA GLU A 513 24.16 7.83 4.56
C GLU A 513 25.18 8.63 3.73
N ASP A 514 24.96 8.73 2.42
CA ASP A 514 25.88 9.25 1.41
C ASP A 514 25.60 10.74 1.06
N HIS A 515 24.83 11.46 1.89
CA HIS A 515 24.37 12.86 1.74
C HIS A 515 25.42 13.90 1.29
N LYS A 516 26.71 13.71 1.62
CA LYS A 516 27.73 14.77 1.63
C LYS A 516 27.99 15.42 0.26
N ASP A 517 27.79 14.68 -0.83
CA ASP A 517 28.13 15.10 -2.18
C ASP A 517 26.91 15.51 -3.03
N ARG A 518 25.80 15.94 -2.39
CA ARG A 518 24.59 16.47 -3.04
C ARG A 518 24.78 17.88 -3.64
N HIS A 519 25.73 18.03 -4.56
CA HIS A 519 25.99 19.24 -5.33
C HIS A 519 26.19 18.92 -6.81
N GLU A 520 25.23 19.29 -7.67
CA GLU A 520 25.39 20.48 -8.55
C GLU A 520 24.11 20.80 -9.35
N ASP A 521 23.34 19.79 -9.81
CA ASP A 521 22.09 20.01 -10.57
C ASP A 521 20.80 19.78 -9.75
N LEU A 522 19.95 20.81 -9.65
CA LEU A 522 18.63 20.75 -9.01
C LEU A 522 17.56 20.33 -10.02
N ASN A 523 17.20 19.04 -10.05
CA ASN A 523 16.24 18.51 -11.03
C ASN A 523 14.84 18.25 -10.44
N TRP A 524 13.78 18.54 -11.20
CA TRP A 524 12.39 18.17 -10.91
C TRP A 524 11.74 17.60 -12.18
N HIS A 525 11.30 16.33 -12.14
CA HIS A 525 10.80 15.55 -13.30
C HIS A 525 11.63 15.74 -14.59
N SER A 526 12.96 15.62 -14.47
CA SER A 526 13.95 15.84 -15.54
C SER A 526 14.07 17.26 -16.09
N GLU A 527 13.33 18.24 -15.57
CA GLU A 527 13.60 19.67 -15.80
C GLU A 527 14.67 20.18 -14.80
N ALA A 528 15.79 20.69 -15.32
CA ALA A 528 16.83 21.33 -14.51
C ALA A 528 16.41 22.74 -14.08
N LEU A 529 16.39 22.99 -12.76
CA LEU A 529 15.93 24.25 -12.17
C LEU A 529 17.11 25.22 -11.97
N PRO A 530 16.99 26.50 -12.38
CA PRO A 530 18.07 27.47 -12.21
C PRO A 530 18.29 27.82 -10.73
N SER A 531 19.55 27.95 -10.31
CA SER A 531 19.93 28.15 -8.90
C SER A 531 19.82 29.60 -8.41
N ASP A 532 19.86 30.57 -9.33
CA ASP A 532 19.98 32.02 -9.08
C ASP A 532 18.64 32.79 -9.15
N LYS A 533 17.71 32.31 -9.96
CA LYS A 533 16.43 32.93 -10.31
C LYS A 533 15.28 31.93 -10.21
N TRP A 534 14.04 32.41 -10.26
CA TRP A 534 12.87 31.53 -10.31
C TRP A 534 12.85 30.69 -11.59
N PRO A 535 12.41 29.41 -11.53
CA PRO A 535 11.98 28.67 -12.71
C PRO A 535 10.90 29.43 -13.49
N HIS A 536 10.69 29.08 -14.76
CA HIS A 536 9.63 29.66 -15.57
C HIS A 536 8.25 29.47 -14.91
N ASP A 537 7.37 30.48 -14.98
CA ASP A 537 6.08 30.54 -14.25
C ASP A 537 5.27 29.24 -14.30
N ARG A 538 5.22 28.56 -15.46
CA ARG A 538 4.51 27.28 -15.64
C ARG A 538 5.14 26.13 -14.83
N VAL A 539 6.46 26.09 -14.72
CA VAL A 539 7.21 25.08 -13.95
C VAL A 539 6.96 25.28 -12.47
N THR A 540 7.04 26.52 -12.00
CA THR A 540 6.66 26.85 -10.62
C THR A 540 5.20 26.53 -10.35
N GLU A 541 4.27 26.84 -11.27
CA GLU A 541 2.84 26.48 -11.13
C GLU A 541 2.61 24.96 -11.03
N ARG A 542 3.32 24.16 -11.84
CA ARG A 542 3.27 22.69 -11.77
C ARG A 542 3.77 22.17 -10.41
N ILE A 543 4.91 22.66 -9.92
CA ILE A 543 5.43 22.33 -8.58
C ILE A 543 4.41 22.72 -7.49
N MET A 544 3.82 23.92 -7.58
CA MET A 544 2.81 24.37 -6.61
C MET A 544 1.54 23.51 -6.66
N TYR A 545 1.13 23.01 -7.83
CA TYR A 545 0.04 22.03 -7.94
C TYR A 545 0.39 20.72 -7.22
N GLU A 546 1.59 20.16 -7.38
CA GLU A 546 1.97 18.91 -6.73
C GLU A 546 1.96 19.05 -5.20
N ILE A 547 2.45 20.17 -4.68
CA ILE A 547 2.42 20.50 -3.24
C ILE A 547 0.99 20.67 -2.71
N ILE A 548 0.08 21.23 -3.52
CA ILE A 548 -1.34 21.36 -3.17
C ILE A 548 -2.01 19.99 -3.13
N GLU A 549 -1.85 19.21 -4.21
CA GLU A 549 -2.52 17.93 -4.37
C GLU A 549 -2.05 16.93 -3.30
N ILE A 550 -0.74 16.82 -3.02
CA ILE A 550 -0.26 15.90 -1.97
C ILE A 550 -0.76 16.29 -0.57
N ASN A 551 -0.80 17.60 -0.23
CA ASN A 551 -1.40 18.04 1.02
C ASN A 551 -2.92 17.74 1.05
N PHE A 552 -3.65 17.92 -0.06
CA PHE A 552 -5.08 17.57 -0.12
C PHE A 552 -5.33 16.06 0.07
N ARG A 553 -4.58 15.17 -0.60
CA ARG A 553 -4.74 13.72 -0.45
C ARG A 553 -4.47 13.27 0.99
N TRP A 554 -3.45 13.85 1.63
CA TRP A 554 -3.15 13.62 3.06
C TRP A 554 -4.21 14.18 3.99
N GLU A 555 -4.68 15.41 3.78
CA GLU A 555 -5.68 16.06 4.62
C GLU A 555 -7.06 15.41 4.48
N LEU A 556 -7.38 14.81 3.32
CA LEU A 556 -8.54 13.95 3.18
C LEU A 556 -8.41 12.69 4.04
N ARG A 557 -7.30 11.94 3.93
CA ARG A 557 -7.04 10.73 4.74
C ARG A 557 -7.00 11.01 6.25
N MET A 558 -6.44 12.15 6.67
CA MET A 558 -6.40 12.57 8.08
C MET A 558 -7.78 12.92 8.64
N LEU A 559 -8.66 13.52 7.84
CA LEU A 559 -10.04 13.78 8.26
C LEU A 559 -10.87 12.49 8.26
N ASP A 560 -10.68 11.66 7.24
CA ASP A 560 -11.34 10.37 7.06
C ASP A 560 -11.17 9.47 8.29
N SER A 561 -9.94 9.24 8.76
CA SER A 561 -9.69 8.41 9.96
C SER A 561 -10.15 9.04 11.29
N GLN A 562 -10.64 10.29 11.28
CA GLN A 562 -11.35 10.91 12.41
C GLN A 562 -12.88 10.92 12.25
N MET A 563 -13.38 10.64 11.04
CA MET A 563 -14.78 10.79 10.65
C MET A 563 -15.49 9.46 10.36
N LEU A 564 -14.75 8.42 9.98
CA LEU A 564 -15.24 7.07 9.68
C LEU A 564 -16.15 6.52 10.78
N ALA A 565 -17.30 5.97 10.40
CA ALA A 565 -18.23 5.31 11.31
C ALA A 565 -17.72 3.91 11.74
N PRO A 566 -17.97 3.47 12.99
CA PRO A 566 -17.32 2.28 13.57
C PRO A 566 -17.81 0.94 13.00
N ASP A 567 -18.90 0.94 12.23
CA ASP A 567 -19.54 -0.19 11.57
C ASP A 567 -19.02 -0.46 10.14
N VAL A 568 -18.13 0.39 9.63
CA VAL A 568 -17.65 0.34 8.24
C VAL A 568 -16.36 -0.48 8.13
N ASP A 569 -16.31 -1.44 7.21
CA ASP A 569 -15.10 -2.21 6.88
C ASP A 569 -13.94 -1.27 6.45
N PRO A 570 -12.84 -1.20 7.22
CA PRO A 570 -11.70 -0.36 6.87
C PRO A 570 -11.01 -0.73 5.55
N ILE A 571 -11.12 -1.99 5.11
CA ILE A 571 -10.41 -2.50 3.93
C ILE A 571 -11.12 -2.02 2.65
N ALA A 572 -12.42 -2.32 2.52
CA ALA A 572 -13.23 -1.81 1.42
C ALA A 572 -13.37 -0.28 1.45
N HIS A 573 -13.21 0.36 2.61
CA HIS A 573 -13.17 1.82 2.72
C HIS A 573 -11.86 2.40 2.15
N ASP A 574 -10.69 1.83 2.43
CA ASP A 574 -9.42 2.35 1.88
C ASP A 574 -9.39 2.27 0.34
N ASP A 575 -9.87 1.15 -0.24
CA ASP A 575 -10.05 1.02 -1.69
C ASP A 575 -10.95 2.11 -2.29
N LEU A 576 -11.95 2.57 -1.55
CA LEU A 576 -12.87 3.62 -1.94
C LEU A 576 -12.24 5.02 -1.81
N VAL A 577 -11.40 5.25 -0.81
CA VAL A 577 -10.59 6.48 -0.67
C VAL A 577 -9.61 6.62 -1.83
N ASN A 578 -8.95 5.53 -2.24
CA ASN A 578 -8.03 5.54 -3.38
C ASN A 578 -8.75 5.80 -4.74
N GLN A 579 -10.05 5.50 -4.85
CA GLN A 579 -10.86 5.84 -6.03
C GLN A 579 -11.15 7.35 -6.16
N CYS A 580 -10.98 8.14 -5.10
CA CYS A 580 -11.11 9.61 -5.17
C CYS A 580 -10.02 10.28 -6.01
N PHE A 581 -8.89 9.59 -6.25
CA PHE A 581 -7.70 10.16 -6.89
C PHE A 581 -7.46 9.56 -8.28
N PRO A 582 -7.01 10.38 -9.26
CA PRO A 582 -6.67 9.90 -10.60
C PRO A 582 -5.39 9.05 -10.58
N SER A 583 -5.39 7.95 -11.32
CA SER A 583 -4.17 7.16 -11.57
C SER A 583 -3.32 7.78 -12.68
N THR A 584 -1.99 7.74 -12.54
CA THR A 584 -1.04 8.13 -13.61
C THR A 584 -0.95 7.05 -14.68
N SER A 585 -0.81 5.81 -14.25
CA SER A 585 -0.57 4.66 -15.12
C SER A 585 -1.84 4.28 -15.89
N PHE A 586 -3.00 4.42 -15.24
CA PHE A 586 -4.33 4.11 -15.79
C PHE A 586 -5.06 5.42 -16.06
N ALA A 587 -4.59 6.16 -17.07
CA ALA A 587 -5.12 7.47 -17.44
C ALA A 587 -6.64 7.42 -17.68
N GLY A 588 -7.37 8.35 -17.04
CA GLY A 588 -8.84 8.41 -17.08
C GLY A 588 -9.55 7.49 -16.08
N GLU A 589 -8.82 6.70 -15.26
CA GLU A 589 -9.41 5.82 -14.25
C GLU A 589 -9.13 6.30 -12.80
N GLY A 590 -9.95 5.85 -11.85
CA GLY A 590 -9.71 5.99 -10.42
C GLY A 590 -8.79 4.89 -9.88
N GLY A 591 -8.21 5.12 -8.69
CA GLY A 591 -7.25 4.23 -8.04
C GLY A 591 -5.80 4.75 -8.10
N GLY A 592 -5.59 6.03 -7.86
CA GLY A 592 -4.25 6.62 -7.72
C GLY A 592 -3.71 6.47 -6.30
N ASP A 593 -2.41 6.20 -6.15
CA ASP A 593 -1.74 6.29 -4.84
C ASP A 593 -1.80 7.75 -4.32
N HIS A 594 -2.09 7.92 -3.05
CA HIS A 594 -2.06 9.22 -2.37
C HIS A 594 -0.67 9.89 -2.36
N MET A 595 0.40 9.11 -2.56
CA MET A 595 1.78 9.62 -2.71
C MET A 595 2.22 9.79 -4.17
N ASN A 596 1.53 9.18 -5.14
CA ASN A 596 1.79 9.37 -6.56
C ASN A 596 1.06 10.63 -7.05
N VAL A 597 1.74 11.77 -6.87
CA VAL A 597 1.26 13.07 -7.30
C VAL A 597 2.20 13.59 -8.39
N THR A 598 1.63 13.85 -9.57
CA THR A 598 2.34 14.48 -10.70
C THR A 598 1.45 15.53 -11.35
N TYR A 599 2.07 16.64 -11.80
CA TYR A 599 1.41 17.71 -12.53
C TYR A 599 0.66 17.25 -13.79
N LEU A 600 1.03 16.10 -14.36
CA LEU A 600 0.31 15.49 -15.49
C LEU A 600 -1.16 15.16 -15.15
N THR A 601 -1.48 14.97 -13.87
CA THR A 601 -2.87 14.72 -13.40
C THR A 601 -3.70 15.99 -13.20
N ALA A 602 -3.15 17.20 -13.39
CA ALA A 602 -3.81 18.45 -13.03
C ALA A 602 -5.12 18.76 -13.79
N TRP A 603 -5.36 18.07 -14.90
CA TRP A 603 -6.61 18.14 -15.69
C TRP A 603 -7.43 16.83 -15.60
N SER A 604 -7.12 15.97 -14.63
CA SER A 604 -7.83 14.73 -14.30
C SER A 604 -8.46 14.80 -12.91
N GLY A 605 -9.08 13.73 -12.43
CA GLY A 605 -9.59 13.66 -11.05
C GLY A 605 -10.73 14.65 -10.79
N LEU A 606 -10.76 15.21 -9.58
CA LEU A 606 -11.64 16.32 -9.20
C LEU A 606 -11.28 17.65 -9.88
N SER A 607 -10.16 17.74 -10.60
CA SER A 607 -9.70 18.97 -11.25
C SER A 607 -10.11 19.08 -12.73
N ASN A 608 -10.54 17.98 -13.37
CA ASN A 608 -10.94 17.97 -14.78
C ASN A 608 -12.03 19.03 -15.10
N PRO A 609 -11.93 19.76 -16.23
CA PRO A 609 -12.93 20.76 -16.60
C PRO A 609 -14.33 20.18 -16.86
N ASP A 610 -14.43 18.97 -17.42
CA ASP A 610 -15.70 18.31 -17.74
C ASP A 610 -16.33 17.64 -16.51
N VAL A 611 -17.62 17.90 -16.30
CA VAL A 611 -18.44 17.28 -15.25
C VAL A 611 -18.56 15.77 -15.47
N VAL A 612 -18.61 15.31 -16.72
CA VAL A 612 -18.74 13.88 -17.07
C VAL A 612 -17.48 13.11 -16.64
N GLU A 613 -16.30 13.68 -16.86
CA GLU A 613 -15.04 13.10 -16.40
C GLU A 613 -14.84 13.24 -14.88
N ARG A 614 -15.27 14.36 -14.26
CA ARG A 614 -15.24 14.47 -12.78
C ARG A 614 -16.19 13.50 -12.08
N ARG A 615 -17.32 13.12 -12.70
CA ARG A 615 -18.42 12.32 -12.11
C ARG A 615 -17.93 11.12 -11.28
N LYS A 616 -17.01 10.31 -11.82
CA LYS A 616 -16.49 9.11 -11.13
C LYS A 616 -15.77 9.45 -9.81
N TYR A 617 -15.02 10.53 -9.78
CA TYR A 617 -14.32 11.02 -8.58
C TYR A 617 -15.28 11.72 -7.61
N ILE A 618 -16.29 12.46 -8.12
CA ILE A 618 -17.37 13.04 -7.31
C ILE A 618 -18.17 11.95 -6.61
N LEU A 619 -18.50 10.86 -7.32
CA LEU A 619 -19.18 9.69 -6.74
C LEU A 619 -18.31 8.95 -5.73
N ALA A 620 -17.01 8.76 -6.00
CA ALA A 620 -16.08 8.15 -5.05
C ALA A 620 -16.02 8.95 -3.73
N ILE A 621 -15.78 10.26 -3.79
CA ILE A 621 -15.67 11.07 -2.57
C ILE A 621 -17.02 11.25 -1.85
N SER A 622 -18.13 11.24 -2.58
CA SER A 622 -19.48 11.19 -1.99
C SER A 622 -19.69 9.89 -1.19
N ARG A 623 -19.26 8.74 -1.74
CA ARG A 623 -19.37 7.43 -1.09
C ARG A 623 -18.41 7.30 0.11
N VAL A 624 -17.21 7.91 0.06
CA VAL A 624 -16.34 8.07 1.24
C VAL A 624 -17.08 8.84 2.33
N MET A 625 -17.62 10.01 2.01
CA MET A 625 -18.35 10.85 2.96
C MET A 625 -19.66 10.22 3.46
N ALA A 626 -20.28 9.30 2.71
CA ALA A 626 -21.46 8.55 3.17
C ALA A 626 -21.14 7.60 4.35
N HIS A 627 -19.88 7.16 4.49
CA HIS A 627 -19.39 6.39 5.63
C HIS A 627 -18.92 7.27 6.81
N TRP A 628 -19.04 8.61 6.71
CA TRP A 628 -18.65 9.53 7.78
C TRP A 628 -19.81 9.81 8.74
N LYS A 629 -19.50 9.90 10.04
CA LYS A 629 -20.44 10.38 11.06
C LYS A 629 -20.98 11.77 10.70
N ASP A 630 -22.25 12.02 11.00
CA ASP A 630 -22.96 13.27 10.68
C ASP A 630 -23.01 13.62 9.17
N CYS A 631 -22.93 12.63 8.27
CA CYS A 631 -23.05 12.87 6.82
C CYS A 631 -24.37 13.58 6.46
N PRO A 632 -24.35 14.70 5.70
CA PRO A 632 -25.56 15.41 5.30
C PRO A 632 -26.50 14.51 4.49
N PRO A 633 -27.81 14.41 4.85
CA PRO A 633 -28.77 13.59 4.11
C PRO A 633 -28.85 13.89 2.60
N ARG A 634 -28.48 15.12 2.18
CA ARG A 634 -28.35 15.46 0.76
C ARG A 634 -27.40 14.54 0.00
N ILE A 635 -26.20 14.26 0.55
CA ILE A 635 -25.18 13.44 -0.11
C ILE A 635 -25.70 11.99 -0.24
N ILE A 636 -26.34 11.48 0.82
CA ILE A 636 -26.95 10.14 0.83
C ILE A 636 -28.11 10.05 -0.18
N ASN A 637 -29.02 11.03 -0.19
CA ASN A 637 -30.16 11.06 -1.09
C ASN A 637 -29.76 11.23 -2.56
N ASP A 638 -28.74 12.04 -2.84
CA ASP A 638 -28.21 12.21 -4.21
C ASP A 638 -27.41 10.97 -4.67
N LEU A 639 -26.85 10.16 -3.76
CA LEU A 639 -26.25 8.85 -4.05
C LEU A 639 -27.28 7.71 -4.28
N GLN A 640 -28.52 7.88 -3.81
CA GLN A 640 -29.59 6.87 -3.96
C GLN A 640 -30.39 7.00 -5.28
N LYS A 641 -30.19 8.09 -6.03
CA LYS A 641 -30.84 8.32 -7.32
C LYS A 641 -30.19 7.50 -8.43
N ALA A 642 -30.92 7.32 -9.53
CA ALA A 642 -30.30 6.89 -10.78
C ALA A 642 -29.27 7.93 -11.24
N GLU A 643 -28.16 7.49 -11.84
CA GLU A 643 -27.02 8.38 -12.13
C GLU A 643 -27.32 9.46 -13.18
N SER A 644 -28.42 9.33 -13.92
CA SER A 644 -29.00 10.36 -14.80
C SER A 644 -29.60 11.54 -14.05
N ASP A 645 -30.06 11.32 -12.82
CA ASP A 645 -30.93 12.23 -12.07
C ASP A 645 -30.16 13.04 -11.01
N VAL A 646 -28.83 12.87 -10.98
CA VAL A 646 -27.90 13.51 -10.05
C VAL A 646 -27.31 14.76 -10.69
N ASN A 647 -27.55 15.93 -10.08
CA ASN A 647 -26.81 17.13 -10.43
C ASN A 647 -25.41 17.07 -9.78
N PHE A 648 -24.41 16.58 -10.53
CA PHE A 648 -23.06 16.32 -10.01
C PHE A 648 -22.33 17.57 -9.50
N GLU A 649 -22.55 18.75 -10.10
CA GLU A 649 -21.97 20.01 -9.61
C GLU A 649 -22.52 20.41 -8.23
N THR A 650 -23.82 20.16 -8.02
CA THR A 650 -24.51 20.39 -6.74
C THR A 650 -24.05 19.41 -5.67
N LEU A 651 -23.81 18.15 -6.04
CA LEU A 651 -23.23 17.13 -5.17
C LEU A 651 -21.78 17.47 -4.81
N GLU A 652 -20.96 17.87 -5.79
CA GLU A 652 -19.57 18.33 -5.58
C GLU A 652 -19.53 19.52 -4.59
N CYS A 653 -20.40 20.52 -4.78
CA CYS A 653 -20.53 21.65 -3.85
C CYS A 653 -20.95 21.22 -2.42
N ALA A 654 -21.79 20.20 -2.29
CA ALA A 654 -22.22 19.66 -1.00
C ALA A 654 -21.07 18.93 -0.28
N CYS A 655 -20.35 18.05 -0.99
CA CYS A 655 -19.17 17.35 -0.49
C CYS A 655 -18.06 18.31 -0.07
N ALA A 656 -17.71 19.27 -0.93
CA ALA A 656 -16.70 20.28 -0.63
C ALA A 656 -17.06 21.15 0.58
N SER A 657 -18.34 21.53 0.70
CA SER A 657 -18.85 22.28 1.86
C SER A 657 -18.83 21.46 3.16
N PHE A 658 -19.11 20.16 3.10
CA PHE A 658 -19.03 19.26 4.25
C PHE A 658 -17.58 19.06 4.69
N TYR A 659 -16.68 18.74 3.75
CA TYR A 659 -15.24 18.62 3.96
C TYR A 659 -14.66 19.83 4.67
N CYS A 660 -14.82 21.04 4.10
CA CYS A 660 -14.20 22.24 4.65
C CYS A 660 -14.66 22.56 6.08
N LYS A 661 -15.93 22.25 6.40
CA LYS A 661 -16.50 22.46 7.74
C LYS A 661 -16.02 21.41 8.74
N ARG A 662 -16.01 20.12 8.39
CA ARG A 662 -15.51 19.05 9.28
C ARG A 662 -14.00 19.13 9.49
N PHE A 663 -13.24 19.54 8.47
CA PHE A 663 -11.81 19.77 8.61
C PHE A 663 -11.50 20.89 9.62
N PHE A 664 -12.15 22.07 9.48
CA PHE A 664 -11.98 23.15 10.45
C PHE A 664 -12.41 22.74 11.86
N PHE A 665 -13.49 21.96 12.00
CA PHE A 665 -13.95 21.43 13.27
C PHE A 665 -12.90 20.52 13.95
N HIS A 666 -12.26 19.61 13.23
CA HIS A 666 -11.26 18.68 13.80
C HIS A 666 -9.84 19.25 13.91
N PHE A 667 -9.45 20.20 13.06
CA PHE A 667 -8.05 20.67 12.94
C PHE A 667 -7.85 22.18 13.16
N ALA A 668 -8.91 22.96 13.43
CA ALA A 668 -8.88 24.40 13.75
C ALA A 668 -8.20 25.33 12.71
N ARG A 669 -7.89 24.83 11.51
CA ARG A 669 -7.38 25.60 10.35
C ARG A 669 -8.19 25.32 9.08
N GLY A 670 -7.94 26.10 8.03
CA GLY A 670 -8.45 25.77 6.69
C GLY A 670 -7.72 24.56 6.10
N PRO A 671 -8.43 23.67 5.37
CA PRO A 671 -7.80 22.61 4.61
C PRO A 671 -7.16 23.11 3.31
N THR A 672 -6.26 22.29 2.77
CA THR A 672 -5.86 22.32 1.37
C THR A 672 -6.98 21.69 0.52
N VAL A 673 -7.17 22.16 -0.72
CA VAL A 673 -8.29 21.73 -1.60
C VAL A 673 -7.82 21.53 -3.05
N PRO A 674 -8.57 20.80 -3.90
CA PRO A 674 -8.23 20.61 -5.31
C PRO A 674 -8.00 21.91 -6.10
N HIS A 675 -6.97 21.92 -6.94
CA HIS A 675 -6.63 22.98 -7.88
C HIS A 675 -6.29 22.40 -9.26
N ARG A 676 -6.29 23.24 -10.30
CA ARG A 676 -5.93 22.91 -11.69
C ARG A 676 -4.89 23.89 -12.23
N THR A 677 -3.88 23.41 -12.97
CA THR A 677 -2.94 24.28 -13.71
C THR A 677 -3.66 25.09 -14.79
N LYS A 678 -3.26 26.35 -15.01
CA LYS A 678 -3.90 27.27 -15.99
C LYS A 678 -3.95 26.72 -17.41
N ILE A 679 -3.03 25.82 -17.75
CA ILE A 679 -2.93 25.17 -19.05
C ILE A 679 -2.88 23.65 -18.83
N ASP A 680 -3.48 22.91 -19.74
CA ASP A 680 -3.47 21.46 -19.79
C ASP A 680 -2.02 20.94 -20.02
N PRO A 681 -1.49 20.04 -19.18
CA PRO A 681 -0.19 19.42 -19.39
C PRO A 681 -0.06 18.71 -20.75
N SER A 682 -1.13 18.05 -21.22
CA SER A 682 -1.11 17.16 -22.40
C SER A 682 -0.80 17.88 -23.71
N VAL A 683 -1.14 19.17 -23.80
CA VAL A 683 -0.86 20.05 -24.95
C VAL A 683 0.64 20.19 -25.26
N TYR A 684 1.51 19.79 -24.31
CA TYR A 684 2.97 19.85 -24.44
C TYR A 684 3.65 18.48 -24.26
N ILE A 685 2.93 17.37 -24.53
CA ILE A 685 3.48 15.99 -24.47
C ILE A 685 3.62 15.39 -25.88
N MET A 686 3.21 16.10 -26.94
CA MET A 686 3.65 15.74 -28.30
C MET A 686 5.14 16.08 -28.49
N PRO A 687 5.91 15.21 -29.16
CA PRO A 687 7.36 15.38 -29.36
C PRO A 687 7.73 16.47 -30.38
#